data_AF-A0A9D9MW51-F1
#
_entry.id   AF-A0A9D9MW51-F1
#
_cell.length_a   1.000
_cell.length_b   1.000
_cell.length_c   1.000
_cell.angle_alpha   90.00
_cell.angle_beta   90.00
_cell.angle_gamma   90.00
#
_symmetry.space_group_name_H-M   'P 1'
#
loop_
_entity.id
_entity.type
_entity.pdbx_description
1 polymer ?
#
loop_
_entity_poly.entity_id
_entity_poly.type
_entity_poly.pdbx_seq_one_letter_code
_entity_poly.pdbx_strand_id
1 'polypeptide(L)'
;MVTVVTNAADKNLKNEQTQAVLKKLRETSIEEVASQLAQNAGFPYIDLHIFPIGSEDILLIPEADALRLNLVLFHKKGIQVRFAILNPENQETLDYIATISTPKGWEIEIYVVSRPSFDRALLQYKKRTFIDNLDLVRVELSGSDLEQFDQDFKELLSIQENRTLNTSRAMEIILAGAKKLDASDIHFETEEHSTRLRFRIDGVLQDIGDLPPDVYKLMLSRVKMLGKMRLNVRKEAQDGHFYIDIEGKRIDIRVNSIPGKYGESINMRLLSSDDIIVDVDQLGLRGLANEHVIKETRKPHGMILNTGPTGSGKTTTLYTLLSTLNDAGTKIITIEDPIEYSLPGLVQTEVAKDKSYTFATALRAIVRQDPDVVLVGEIRDDETADIAVNAALTGHLLFSTIHANSAAAAIPRLIELGVKPTLITSAMNIIIAQRLVRKLCPHCKTSYAPAKETLDSITRLISIISPKAKVSIPQNFDNLWEAHGCQKCHMTGYKGRIGIFEVLTMTPEIIEIVNNLGSEAEIFKAALENGMITMTQDGILKALEGVTTLDEVWRVADQTEILQNIYAKLMPSALSRASLVTGALYEEVKNHLESLEAFAGFVGQQTSNQRLPTLFAAAVAMKAGDIHIEPTEKSFEIRFRIDGILKTVAAFPLNEYPGFMGEIKLLGGMKAGEIAGVTDSRFSINFEQENDRIDGNKVDIRLSIILGGFGETVVMRLLNQSATKLDLAALNIRKQNLDRLLEAIEKPYGMILNTGPTGSGKTTTLYSILARLNKPEIKIITVEDPIEYQIAGLLQTQTNDEAGYTFATALRALMRQNPDIIMIGEIRDDETAEIAIQSASTGHLVLSTLHANSAAGTVSRLLKMGTSGDDLANAGNLFMAQRLVRTLCDRCKQESAPTAEETAILERILASISPQSGVEIPASRQIWREGGCPNCNGTGYTGRMTIIEAMPIDNDIQELIGRGALVHEIEAKAVEHGMLTMAQDGILCVLEGKTSLEEVKRVTEI
;
A
#
# COMPACT_ATOMS: atom_id res chain seq x y z
N MET A 1 15.44 -33.79 56.12
CA MET A 1 14.00 -33.79 56.45
C MET A 1 13.72 -32.62 57.39
N VAL A 2 13.02 -31.63 56.83
CA VAL A 2 12.26 -30.51 57.43
C VAL A 2 12.74 -29.93 58.76
N THR A 3 13.41 -28.78 58.68
CA THR A 3 13.60 -27.82 59.78
C THR A 3 12.41 -26.86 59.77
N VAL A 4 11.69 -26.78 60.89
CA VAL A 4 10.56 -25.86 61.09
C VAL A 4 11.08 -24.44 61.26
N VAL A 5 10.75 -23.55 60.32
CA VAL A 5 10.96 -22.10 60.42
C VAL A 5 9.69 -21.50 61.03
N THR A 6 9.78 -20.96 62.23
CA THR A 6 8.71 -20.17 62.86
C THR A 6 8.79 -18.71 62.38
N ASN A 7 7.75 -18.26 61.67
CA ASN A 7 7.67 -16.94 61.05
C ASN A 7 7.44 -15.83 62.09
N ALA A 8 8.37 -14.88 62.16
CA ALA A 8 8.24 -13.64 62.95
C ALA A 8 7.23 -12.64 62.35
N ALA A 9 6.84 -12.79 61.08
CA ALA A 9 5.94 -11.90 60.37
C ALA A 9 4.49 -11.92 60.90
N ASP A 10 4.00 -13.05 61.42
CA ASP A 10 2.61 -13.19 61.89
C ASP A 10 2.34 -12.46 63.22
N LYS A 11 3.37 -12.17 64.02
CA LYS A 11 3.21 -11.45 65.29
C LYS A 11 3.00 -9.94 65.10
N ASN A 12 3.62 -9.34 64.07
CA ASN A 12 3.49 -7.90 63.82
C ASN A 12 2.12 -7.54 63.24
N LEU A 13 1.57 -8.38 62.35
CA LEU A 13 0.24 -8.14 61.76
C LEU A 13 -0.89 -8.13 62.82
N LYS A 14 -0.82 -9.02 63.82
CA LYS A 14 -1.80 -9.06 64.92
C LYS A 14 -1.73 -7.84 65.83
N ASN A 15 -0.53 -7.29 66.05
CA ASN A 15 -0.36 -6.08 66.87
C ASN A 15 -0.93 -4.83 66.18
N GLU A 16 -0.72 -4.67 64.88
CA GLU A 16 -1.29 -3.55 64.11
C GLU A 16 -2.81 -3.61 64.06
N GLN A 17 -3.40 -4.80 63.85
CA GLN A 17 -4.85 -5.00 63.87
C GLN A 17 -5.44 -4.68 65.25
N THR A 18 -4.74 -5.04 66.34
CA THR A 18 -5.20 -4.76 67.70
C THR A 18 -5.19 -3.26 68.02
N GLN A 19 -4.16 -2.53 67.57
CA GLN A 19 -4.10 -1.07 67.74
C GLN A 19 -5.19 -0.33 66.94
N ALA A 20 -5.50 -0.80 65.73
CA ALA A 20 -6.58 -0.23 64.92
C ALA A 20 -7.96 -0.40 65.57
N VAL A 21 -8.23 -1.56 66.18
CA VAL A 21 -9.50 -1.82 66.89
C VAL A 21 -9.61 -0.97 68.17
N LEU A 22 -8.52 -0.82 68.93
CA LEU A 22 -8.51 0.02 70.15
C LEU A 22 -8.71 1.50 69.84
N LYS A 23 -8.15 1.99 68.72
CA LYS A 23 -8.37 3.37 68.25
C LYS A 23 -9.85 3.59 67.90
N LYS A 24 -10.46 2.65 67.19
CA LYS A 24 -11.88 2.69 66.81
C LYS A 24 -12.82 2.70 68.02
N LEU A 25 -12.54 1.88 69.03
CA LEU A 25 -13.32 1.84 70.29
C LEU A 25 -13.23 3.15 71.08
N ARG A 26 -12.06 3.82 71.08
CA ARG A 26 -11.90 5.14 71.71
C ARG A 26 -12.63 6.24 70.94
N GLU A 27 -12.61 6.21 69.61
CA GLU A 27 -13.32 7.18 68.77
C GLU A 27 -14.84 7.06 68.98
N THR A 28 -15.40 5.85 69.02
CA THR A 28 -16.84 5.64 69.32
C THR A 28 -17.24 6.23 70.68
N SER A 29 -16.42 6.04 71.72
CA SER A 29 -16.70 6.58 73.05
C SER A 29 -16.67 8.12 73.10
N ILE A 30 -15.86 8.77 72.25
CA ILE A 30 -15.77 10.23 72.17
C ILE A 30 -16.98 10.82 71.43
N GLU A 31 -17.47 10.16 70.40
CA GLU A 31 -18.68 10.57 69.68
C GLU A 31 -19.94 10.44 70.56
N GLU A 32 -20.03 9.41 71.40
CA GLU A 32 -21.11 9.26 72.40
C GLU A 32 -21.14 10.43 73.40
N VAL A 33 -19.96 10.88 73.87
CA VAL A 33 -19.85 12.03 74.79
C VAL A 33 -20.27 13.33 74.12
N ALA A 34 -19.87 13.55 72.86
CA ALA A 34 -20.28 14.74 72.10
C ALA A 34 -21.79 14.76 71.84
N SER A 35 -22.40 13.60 71.57
CA SER A 35 -23.85 13.45 71.43
C SER A 35 -24.60 13.80 72.72
N GLN A 36 -24.09 13.36 73.89
CA GLN A 36 -24.71 13.69 75.17
C GLN A 36 -24.60 15.18 75.51
N LEU A 37 -23.46 15.80 75.18
CA LEU A 37 -23.22 17.24 75.36
C LEU A 37 -24.17 18.07 74.49
N ALA A 38 -24.40 17.66 73.24
CA ALA A 38 -25.38 18.27 72.34
C ALA A 38 -26.79 18.22 72.93
N GLN A 39 -27.20 17.05 73.43
CA GLN A 39 -28.53 16.83 74.00
C GLN A 39 -28.77 17.69 75.25
N ASN A 40 -27.78 17.80 76.13
CA ASN A 40 -27.87 18.62 77.34
C ASN A 40 -27.95 20.13 77.04
N ALA A 41 -27.31 20.58 75.97
CA ALA A 41 -27.31 21.97 75.53
C ALA A 41 -28.47 22.32 74.57
N GLY A 42 -29.31 21.36 74.19
CA GLY A 42 -30.45 21.56 73.30
C GLY A 42 -30.11 21.71 71.81
N PHE A 43 -28.92 21.26 71.39
CA PHE A 43 -28.47 21.30 69.98
C PHE A 43 -28.44 19.90 69.35
N PRO A 44 -28.65 19.77 68.03
CA PRO A 44 -28.44 18.51 67.32
C PRO A 44 -26.95 18.14 67.26
N TYR A 45 -26.64 16.84 67.28
CA TYR A 45 -25.29 16.31 67.13
C TYR A 45 -25.01 15.89 65.68
N ILE A 46 -23.77 16.07 65.20
CA ILE A 46 -23.33 15.61 63.88
C ILE A 46 -21.96 14.93 63.95
N ASP A 47 -21.84 13.78 63.29
CA ASP A 47 -20.56 13.11 63.03
C ASP A 47 -20.05 13.50 61.64
N LEU A 48 -19.01 14.34 61.60
CA LEU A 48 -18.39 14.78 60.35
C LEU A 48 -17.48 13.71 59.72
N HIS A 49 -17.31 12.55 60.37
CA HIS A 49 -16.71 11.39 59.74
C HIS A 49 -17.63 10.76 58.68
N ILE A 50 -18.94 10.83 58.93
CA ILE A 50 -19.99 10.21 58.12
C ILE A 50 -20.61 11.24 57.19
N PHE A 51 -20.78 12.47 57.67
CA PHE A 51 -21.38 13.54 56.87
C PHE A 51 -20.37 14.15 55.88
N PRO A 52 -20.70 14.26 54.57
CA PRO A 52 -19.81 14.87 53.59
C PRO A 52 -19.72 16.39 53.79
N ILE A 53 -18.50 16.91 53.91
CA ILE A 53 -18.23 18.35 54.06
C ILE A 53 -17.93 18.95 52.68
N GLY A 54 -18.71 19.95 52.27
CA GLY A 54 -18.42 20.74 51.07
C GLY A 54 -17.10 21.51 51.23
N SER A 55 -16.15 21.32 50.31
CA SER A 55 -14.82 21.95 50.41
C SER A 55 -14.86 23.48 50.20
N GLU A 56 -15.88 24.00 49.53
CA GLU A 56 -16.09 25.44 49.34
C GLU A 56 -16.84 26.08 50.51
N ASP A 57 -17.80 25.35 51.08
CA ASP A 57 -18.64 25.79 52.20
C ASP A 57 -17.80 26.11 53.45
N ILE A 58 -16.85 25.24 53.78
CA ILE A 58 -16.00 25.40 54.95
C ILE A 58 -15.08 26.63 54.86
N LEU A 59 -14.74 27.08 53.65
CA LEU A 59 -13.86 28.23 53.42
C LEU A 59 -14.53 29.60 53.64
N LEU A 60 -15.86 29.61 53.79
CA LEU A 60 -16.62 30.83 54.09
C LEU A 60 -16.27 31.43 55.46
N ILE A 61 -15.62 30.66 56.32
CA ILE A 61 -15.08 31.10 57.60
C ILE A 61 -13.55 31.07 57.48
N PRO A 62 -12.81 32.11 57.88
CA PRO A 62 -11.34 32.05 57.88
C PRO A 62 -10.80 30.96 58.82
N GLU A 63 -9.73 30.25 58.44
CA GLU A 63 -9.13 29.17 59.26
C GLU A 63 -8.73 29.66 60.66
N ALA A 64 -8.20 30.88 60.75
CA ALA A 64 -7.84 31.50 62.02
C ALA A 64 -9.05 31.65 62.96
N ASP A 65 -10.21 32.05 62.43
CA ASP A 65 -11.44 32.17 63.21
C ASP A 65 -12.05 30.80 63.52
N ALA A 66 -11.97 29.85 62.59
CA ALA A 66 -12.42 28.49 62.81
C ALA A 66 -11.65 27.79 63.95
N LEU A 67 -10.32 27.95 63.99
CA LEU A 67 -9.47 27.43 65.06
C LEU A 67 -9.68 28.15 66.39
N ARG A 68 -9.76 29.49 66.36
CA ARG A 68 -9.92 30.31 67.56
C ARG A 68 -11.27 30.09 68.23
N LEU A 69 -12.34 30.05 67.44
CA LEU A 69 -13.72 29.93 67.92
C LEU A 69 -14.24 28.48 67.92
N ASN A 70 -13.40 27.51 67.52
CA ASN A 70 -13.75 26.09 67.43
C ASN A 70 -15.07 25.81 66.67
N LEU A 71 -15.24 26.47 65.53
CA LEU A 71 -16.43 26.40 64.70
C LEU A 71 -16.08 26.18 63.22
N VAL A 72 -16.92 25.44 62.51
CA VAL A 72 -16.81 25.26 61.06
C VAL A 72 -18.19 25.32 60.41
N LEU A 73 -18.29 25.91 59.23
CA LEU A 73 -19.46 25.77 58.36
C LEU A 73 -19.25 24.49 57.54
N PHE A 74 -20.15 23.52 57.66
CA PHE A 74 -19.93 22.22 57.00
C PHE A 74 -20.90 21.95 55.84
N HIS A 75 -21.96 22.74 55.72
CA HIS A 75 -22.92 22.64 54.61
C HIS A 75 -23.68 23.95 54.40
N LYS A 76 -23.72 24.45 53.15
CA LYS A 76 -24.55 25.58 52.74
C LYS A 76 -25.34 25.26 51.48
N LYS A 77 -26.66 25.46 51.52
CA LYS A 77 -27.55 25.29 50.37
C LYS A 77 -28.50 26.48 50.26
N GLY A 78 -28.23 27.38 49.30
CA GLY A 78 -28.98 28.63 49.16
C GLY A 78 -28.81 29.53 50.38
N ILE A 79 -29.91 29.84 51.06
CA ILE A 79 -29.96 30.60 52.32
C ILE A 79 -29.78 29.72 53.56
N GLN A 80 -29.93 28.40 53.47
CA GLN A 80 -29.78 27.50 54.62
C GLN A 80 -28.31 27.16 54.86
N VAL A 81 -27.83 27.37 56.09
CA VAL A 81 -26.42 27.24 56.47
C VAL A 81 -26.29 26.46 57.77
N ARG A 82 -25.42 25.44 57.76
CA ARG A 82 -25.17 24.58 58.91
C ARG A 82 -23.77 24.76 59.46
N PHE A 83 -23.68 25.04 60.76
CA PHE A 83 -22.43 25.20 61.50
C PHE A 83 -22.24 24.03 62.46
N ALA A 84 -21.01 23.57 62.61
CA ALA A 84 -20.60 22.60 63.62
C ALA A 84 -19.66 23.27 64.61
N ILE A 85 -19.93 23.13 65.91
CA ILE A 85 -19.18 23.75 67.00
C ILE A 85 -18.78 22.71 68.06
N LEU A 86 -17.60 22.88 68.66
CA LEU A 86 -17.14 21.97 69.73
C LEU A 86 -17.80 22.25 71.08
N ASN A 87 -18.11 23.52 71.36
CA ASN A 87 -18.67 23.94 72.64
C ASN A 87 -19.91 24.83 72.41
N PRO A 88 -21.13 24.32 72.67
CA PRO A 88 -22.37 25.08 72.52
C PRO A 88 -22.56 26.18 73.57
N GLU A 89 -21.77 26.20 74.65
CA GLU A 89 -21.85 27.23 75.70
C GLU A 89 -20.95 28.44 75.41
N ASN A 90 -20.16 28.41 74.33
CA ASN A 90 -19.28 29.53 73.98
C ASN A 90 -20.07 30.67 73.30
N GLN A 91 -20.45 31.68 74.08
CA GLN A 91 -21.21 32.83 73.59
C GLN A 91 -20.48 33.60 72.48
N GLU A 92 -19.15 33.68 72.51
CA GLU A 92 -18.37 34.37 71.47
C GLU A 92 -18.53 33.69 70.09
N THR A 93 -18.59 32.36 70.09
CA THR A 93 -18.84 31.55 68.88
C THR A 93 -20.25 31.79 68.33
N LEU A 94 -21.26 31.83 69.22
CA LEU A 94 -22.66 32.06 68.83
C LEU A 94 -22.87 33.48 68.28
N ASP A 95 -22.29 34.49 68.93
CA ASP A 95 -22.38 35.89 68.51
C ASP A 95 -21.67 36.12 67.16
N TYR A 96 -20.54 35.44 66.94
CA TYR A 96 -19.85 35.46 65.65
C TYR A 96 -20.71 34.87 64.54
N ILE A 97 -21.33 33.70 64.77
CA ILE A 97 -22.26 33.06 63.82
C ILE A 97 -23.44 33.98 63.48
N ALA A 98 -24.03 34.66 64.48
CA ALA A 98 -25.11 35.62 64.25
C ALA A 98 -24.65 36.84 63.43
N THR A 99 -23.46 37.37 63.72
CA THR A 99 -22.89 38.56 63.05
C THR A 99 -22.63 38.31 61.57
N ILE A 100 -22.08 37.15 61.21
CA ILE A 100 -21.76 36.83 59.80
C ILE A 100 -23.01 36.45 58.98
N SER A 101 -24.07 35.99 59.65
CA SER A 101 -25.25 35.41 58.99
C SER A 101 -26.38 36.43 58.79
N THR A 102 -26.56 37.38 59.72
CA THR A 102 -27.64 38.38 59.68
C THR A 102 -27.59 39.29 58.43
N PRO A 103 -26.43 39.85 58.02
CA PRO A 103 -26.34 40.69 56.82
C PRO A 103 -26.60 39.93 55.51
N LYS A 104 -26.43 38.60 55.54
CA LYS A 104 -26.52 37.73 54.36
C LYS A 104 -27.86 36.99 54.25
N GLY A 105 -28.78 37.19 55.20
CA GLY A 105 -30.11 36.57 55.23
C GLY A 105 -30.06 35.05 55.37
N TRP A 106 -29.06 34.50 56.07
CA TRP A 106 -28.90 33.04 56.22
C TRP A 106 -29.83 32.46 57.29
N GLU A 107 -30.49 31.36 56.98
CA GLU A 107 -31.21 30.49 57.92
C GLU A 107 -30.19 29.53 58.55
N ILE A 108 -29.90 29.74 59.84
CA ILE A 108 -28.79 29.08 60.55
C ILE A 108 -29.29 27.85 61.30
N GLU A 109 -28.56 26.74 61.18
CA GLU A 109 -28.73 25.55 62.00
C GLU A 109 -27.37 25.17 62.64
N ILE A 110 -27.32 25.06 63.96
CA ILE A 110 -26.08 24.82 64.72
C ILE A 110 -26.08 23.38 65.23
N TYR A 111 -24.97 22.67 65.00
CA TYR A 111 -24.74 21.31 65.41
C TYR A 111 -23.53 21.23 66.34
N VAL A 112 -23.58 20.34 67.32
CA VAL A 112 -22.43 20.00 68.16
C VAL A 112 -21.70 18.82 67.54
N VAL A 113 -20.37 18.92 67.55
CA VAL A 113 -19.47 17.92 66.94
C VAL A 113 -18.42 17.50 67.96
N SER A 114 -17.85 16.30 67.82
CA SER A 114 -16.71 15.88 68.65
C SER A 114 -15.39 16.49 68.19
N ARG A 115 -14.37 16.44 69.06
CA ARG A 115 -13.02 16.90 68.73
C ARG A 115 -12.41 16.18 67.51
N PRO A 116 -12.48 14.84 67.41
CA PRO A 116 -12.02 14.14 66.21
C PRO A 116 -12.76 14.56 64.93
N SER A 117 -14.09 14.71 65.00
CA SER A 117 -14.90 15.13 63.84
C SER A 117 -14.60 16.58 63.41
N PHE A 118 -14.35 17.47 64.36
CA PHE A 118 -13.92 18.85 64.12
C PHE A 118 -12.51 18.92 63.53
N ASP A 119 -11.55 18.19 64.11
CA ASP A 119 -10.17 18.13 63.63
C ASP A 119 -10.13 17.58 62.19
N ARG A 120 -11.01 16.63 61.85
CA ARG A 120 -11.20 16.16 60.47
C ARG A 120 -11.71 17.27 59.55
N ALA A 121 -12.66 18.08 59.99
CA ALA A 121 -13.13 19.24 59.22
C ALA A 121 -11.99 20.25 59.00
N LEU A 122 -11.13 20.47 59.99
CA LEU A 122 -9.97 21.36 59.88
C LEU A 122 -8.94 20.92 58.83
N LEU A 123 -8.83 19.61 58.54
CA LEU A 123 -7.99 19.13 57.44
C LEU A 123 -8.39 19.71 56.08
N GLN A 124 -9.63 20.19 55.91
CA GLN A 124 -10.06 20.84 54.68
C GLN A 124 -9.45 22.26 54.54
N TYR A 125 -9.19 22.97 55.63
CA TYR A 125 -8.50 24.27 55.58
C TYR A 125 -7.03 24.14 55.18
N LYS A 126 -6.37 23.04 55.57
CA LYS A 126 -5.00 22.74 55.12
C LYS A 126 -4.89 22.48 53.61
N LYS A 127 -6.00 22.31 52.90
CA LYS A 127 -6.02 22.33 51.42
C LYS A 127 -5.92 23.75 50.84
N ARG A 128 -6.15 24.80 51.66
CA ARG A 128 -6.19 26.22 51.26
C ARG A 128 -4.81 26.89 51.17
N THR A 129 -3.83 26.52 52.01
CA THR A 129 -2.42 27.00 51.88
C THR A 129 -1.76 26.58 50.56
N PHE A 130 -2.39 25.64 49.86
CA PHE A 130 -2.05 25.26 48.50
C PHE A 130 -2.75 26.17 47.48
N ILE A 131 -4.04 26.47 47.66
CA ILE A 131 -4.86 27.20 46.69
C ILE A 131 -4.55 28.71 46.69
N ASP A 132 -4.34 29.34 47.85
CA ASP A 132 -4.09 30.79 47.92
C ASP A 132 -2.66 31.18 47.44
N ASN A 133 -1.77 30.20 47.25
CA ASN A 133 -0.49 30.42 46.58
C ASN A 133 -0.57 30.39 45.04
N LEU A 134 -1.73 30.06 44.43
CA LEU A 134 -1.86 30.00 42.96
C LEU A 134 -1.75 31.36 42.28
N ASP A 135 -2.17 32.45 42.92
CA ASP A 135 -2.04 33.80 42.36
C ASP A 135 -0.60 34.35 42.43
N LEU A 136 0.27 33.71 43.21
CA LEU A 136 1.73 33.95 43.22
C LEU A 136 2.50 33.01 42.28
N VAL A 137 1.82 32.11 41.55
CA VAL A 137 2.47 31.22 40.56
C VAL A 137 2.27 31.72 39.13
N ARG A 138 2.53 33.01 38.90
CA ARG A 138 3.16 33.38 37.64
C ARG A 138 4.64 33.06 37.79
N VAL A 139 5.03 31.92 37.22
CA VAL A 139 6.45 31.65 36.99
C VAL A 139 6.88 32.61 35.88
N GLU A 140 7.32 33.82 36.26
CA GLU A 140 8.03 34.74 35.38
C GLU A 140 9.50 34.33 35.38
N LEU A 141 9.93 33.64 34.33
CA LEU A 141 11.33 33.29 34.14
C LEU A 141 12.08 34.50 33.57
N SER A 142 13.14 34.94 34.26
CA SER A 142 13.99 36.05 33.84
C SER A 142 15.12 35.58 32.92
N GLY A 143 15.52 36.40 31.94
CA GLY A 143 16.55 36.02 30.96
C GLY A 143 17.90 35.60 31.56
N SER A 144 18.23 36.03 32.78
CA SER A 144 19.44 35.61 33.51
C SER A 144 19.43 34.14 33.93
N ASP A 145 18.26 33.53 34.16
CA ASP A 145 18.13 32.12 34.57
C ASP A 145 18.47 31.16 33.41
N LEU A 146 18.26 31.58 32.16
CA LEU A 146 18.58 30.80 30.96
C LEU A 146 20.10 30.72 30.71
N GLU A 147 20.86 31.74 31.12
CA GLU A 147 22.33 31.78 30.99
C GLU A 147 23.04 30.95 32.07
N GLN A 148 22.49 30.89 33.30
CA GLN A 148 23.04 30.12 34.44
C GLN A 148 22.58 28.64 34.50
N PHE A 149 21.68 28.22 33.60
CA PHE A 149 21.07 26.89 33.55
C PHE A 149 22.06 25.71 33.73
N ASP A 150 23.22 25.72 33.07
CA ASP A 150 24.15 24.58 33.12
C ASP A 150 24.78 24.37 34.52
N GLN A 151 24.87 25.43 35.33
CA GLN A 151 25.33 25.36 36.71
C GLN A 151 24.19 24.96 37.65
N ASP A 152 23.04 25.61 37.55
CA ASP A 152 21.84 25.34 38.37
C ASP A 152 21.32 23.90 38.18
N PHE A 153 21.36 23.38 36.94
CA PHE A 153 20.94 22.03 36.62
C PHE A 153 21.89 20.96 37.19
N LYS A 154 23.21 21.21 37.15
CA LYS A 154 24.20 20.34 37.80
C LYS A 154 24.06 20.38 39.32
N GLU A 155 23.77 21.54 39.90
CA GLU A 155 23.49 21.66 41.33
C GLU A 155 22.23 20.86 41.70
N LEU A 156 21.15 20.96 40.92
CA LEU A 156 19.91 20.20 41.11
C LEU A 156 20.12 18.68 41.12
N LEU A 157 20.95 18.16 40.20
CA LEU A 157 21.30 16.74 40.11
C LEU A 157 22.22 16.28 41.26
N SER A 158 22.92 17.22 41.92
CA SER A 158 23.85 16.93 43.01
C SER A 158 23.22 16.95 44.41
N ILE A 159 21.90 17.17 44.51
CA ILE A 159 21.21 17.34 45.79
C ILE A 159 21.11 15.99 46.52
N GLN A 160 21.97 15.83 47.54
CA GLN A 160 21.86 14.79 48.55
C GLN A 160 20.74 15.11 49.56
N GLU A 161 20.20 14.06 50.19
CA GLU A 161 18.95 13.91 50.96
C GLU A 161 18.56 14.97 52.02
N ASN A 162 19.31 16.05 52.27
CA ASN A 162 19.13 16.92 53.45
C ASN A 162 19.08 18.45 53.20
N ARG A 163 18.73 18.94 51.99
CA ARG A 163 18.41 20.37 51.79
C ARG A 163 16.92 20.58 51.52
N THR A 164 16.35 21.63 52.11
CA THR A 164 15.03 22.17 51.77
C THR A 164 15.03 22.60 50.30
N LEU A 165 14.68 21.66 49.43
CA LEU A 165 14.49 21.89 48.01
C LEU A 165 13.33 22.86 47.80
N ASN A 166 13.62 24.01 47.20
CA ASN A 166 12.57 24.85 46.63
C ASN A 166 12.06 24.17 45.36
N THR A 167 10.96 23.42 45.50
CA THR A 167 10.34 22.65 44.40
C THR A 167 9.86 23.54 43.26
N SER A 168 9.53 24.81 43.53
CA SER A 168 9.22 25.80 42.50
C SER A 168 10.46 26.12 41.67
N ARG A 169 11.62 26.35 42.32
CA ARG A 169 12.89 26.60 41.61
C ARG A 169 13.34 25.38 40.79
N ALA A 170 13.15 24.17 41.30
CA ALA A 170 13.42 22.94 40.55
C ALA A 170 12.56 22.83 39.28
N MET A 171 11.26 23.11 39.40
CA MET A 171 10.33 23.15 38.26
C MET A 171 10.68 24.25 37.27
N GLU A 172 11.03 25.45 37.75
CA GLU A 172 11.51 26.57 36.94
C GLU A 172 12.73 26.18 36.09
N ILE A 173 13.75 25.57 36.70
CA ILE A 173 14.96 25.12 35.99
C ILE A 173 14.59 24.08 34.93
N ILE A 174 13.74 23.10 35.25
CA ILE A 174 13.32 22.07 34.29
C ILE A 174 12.54 22.68 33.12
N LEU A 175 11.61 23.62 33.38
CA LEU A 175 10.82 24.30 32.36
C LEU A 175 11.67 25.24 31.48
N ALA A 176 12.57 25.99 32.10
CA ALA A 176 13.54 26.83 31.38
C ALA A 176 14.48 25.98 30.52
N GLY A 177 14.95 24.84 31.04
CA GLY A 177 15.74 23.87 30.30
C GLY A 177 14.99 23.28 29.11
N ALA A 178 13.72 22.91 29.30
CA ALA A 178 12.86 22.43 28.24
C ALA A 178 12.65 23.51 27.16
N LYS A 179 12.44 24.77 27.54
CA LYS A 179 12.33 25.87 26.56
C LYS A 179 13.65 26.16 25.86
N LYS A 180 14.78 26.20 26.57
CA LYS A 180 16.12 26.43 26.01
C LYS A 180 16.52 25.37 24.99
N LEU A 181 16.10 24.13 25.21
CA LEU A 181 16.35 22.98 24.35
C LEU A 181 15.23 22.76 23.31
N ASP A 182 14.25 23.67 23.19
CA ASP A 182 13.08 23.57 22.31
C ASP A 182 12.34 22.20 22.42
N ALA A 183 12.16 21.72 23.64
CA ALA A 183 11.44 20.48 23.92
C ALA A 183 9.91 20.65 23.79
N SER A 184 9.25 19.69 23.13
CA SER A 184 7.80 19.66 23.00
C SER A 184 7.11 19.04 24.22
N ASP A 185 7.77 18.09 24.88
CA ASP A 185 7.21 17.38 26.02
C ASP A 185 8.31 17.14 27.08
N ILE A 186 7.92 17.19 28.35
CA ILE A 186 8.71 16.79 29.52
C ILE A 186 8.09 15.52 30.09
N HIS A 187 8.90 14.50 30.29
CA HIS A 187 8.48 13.18 30.78
C HIS A 187 9.16 12.89 32.13
N PHE A 188 8.37 12.47 33.11
CA PHE A 188 8.86 11.91 34.38
C PHE A 188 8.37 10.48 34.53
N GLU A 189 9.30 9.53 34.55
CA GLU A 189 9.02 8.10 34.56
C GLU A 189 9.61 7.43 35.79
N THR A 190 8.73 6.90 36.65
CA THR A 190 9.15 6.31 37.92
C THR A 190 9.67 4.88 37.73
N GLU A 191 10.89 4.62 38.20
CA GLU A 191 11.50 3.30 38.31
C GLU A 191 11.57 2.88 39.80
N GLU A 192 12.13 1.70 40.07
CA GLU A 192 12.17 1.13 41.43
C GLU A 192 13.01 1.96 42.42
N HIS A 193 14.05 2.63 41.93
CA HIS A 193 15.02 3.35 42.77
C HIS A 193 15.23 4.83 42.38
N SER A 194 14.68 5.28 41.25
CA SER A 194 14.82 6.66 40.75
C SER A 194 13.61 7.05 39.89
N THR A 195 13.51 8.33 39.53
CA THR A 195 12.58 8.81 38.50
C THR A 195 13.35 9.42 37.36
N ARG A 196 13.23 8.86 36.16
CA ARG A 196 13.93 9.34 34.98
C ARG A 196 13.23 10.59 34.42
N LEU A 197 13.99 11.66 34.22
CA LEU A 197 13.57 12.89 33.54
C LEU A 197 14.02 12.84 32.08
N ARG A 198 13.07 12.94 31.16
CA ARG A 198 13.33 12.96 29.72
C ARG A 198 12.66 14.14 29.05
N PHE A 199 13.32 14.73 28.06
CA PHE A 199 12.68 15.72 27.19
C PHE A 199 12.43 15.11 25.81
N ARG A 200 11.30 15.45 25.21
CA ARG A 200 11.06 15.21 23.80
C ARG A 200 11.56 16.40 23.01
N ILE A 201 12.76 16.29 22.46
CA ILE A 201 13.37 17.33 21.63
C ILE A 201 13.23 16.90 20.18
N ASP A 202 12.61 17.75 19.36
CA ASP A 202 12.33 17.48 17.96
C ASP A 202 11.68 16.10 17.70
N GLY A 203 10.81 15.66 18.62
CA GLY A 203 10.07 14.40 18.52
C GLY A 203 10.76 13.17 19.12
N VAL A 204 12.04 13.25 19.49
CA VAL A 204 12.81 12.14 20.08
C VAL A 204 12.97 12.34 21.59
N LEU A 205 12.76 11.28 22.36
CA LEU A 205 12.99 11.27 23.80
C LEU A 205 14.50 11.23 24.08
N GLN A 206 14.97 12.18 24.88
CA GLN A 206 16.35 12.31 25.33
C GLN A 206 16.38 12.22 26.85
N ASP A 207 17.28 11.39 27.38
CA ASP A 207 17.51 11.28 28.82
C ASP A 207 18.26 12.52 29.31
N ILE A 208 17.63 13.27 30.23
CA ILE A 208 18.15 14.52 30.78
C ILE A 208 18.82 14.29 32.14
N GLY A 209 18.27 13.36 32.93
CA GLY A 209 18.86 12.91 34.18
C GLY A 209 17.91 12.06 35.02
N ASP A 210 18.38 11.63 36.19
CA ASP A 210 17.58 10.90 37.16
C ASP A 210 17.32 11.77 38.39
N LEU A 211 16.11 11.67 38.92
CA LEU A 211 15.64 12.38 40.10
C LEU A 211 15.43 11.39 41.25
N PRO A 212 15.85 11.73 42.49
CA PRO A 212 15.54 10.89 43.64
C PRO A 212 14.01 10.80 43.88
N PRO A 213 13.48 9.64 44.29
CA PRO A 213 12.03 9.44 44.45
C PRO A 213 11.34 10.46 45.36
N ASP A 214 12.03 10.93 46.41
CA ASP A 214 11.47 11.90 47.35
C ASP A 214 11.38 13.32 46.75
N VAL A 215 12.35 13.71 45.92
CA VAL A 215 12.30 14.96 45.15
C VAL A 215 11.16 14.91 44.14
N TYR A 216 11.01 13.77 43.45
CA TYR A 216 9.93 13.59 42.48
C TYR A 216 8.54 13.62 43.13
N LYS A 217 8.33 13.01 44.31
CA LYS A 217 7.02 13.08 45.01
C LYS A 217 6.58 14.52 45.30
N LEU A 218 7.52 15.39 45.62
CA LEU A 218 7.26 16.80 45.86
C LEU A 218 6.93 17.53 44.54
N MET A 219 7.67 17.26 43.45
CA MET A 219 7.38 17.80 42.12
C MET A 219 6.04 17.32 41.57
N LEU A 220 5.71 16.03 41.71
CA LEU A 220 4.41 15.45 41.35
C LEU A 220 3.26 16.19 42.03
N SER A 221 3.39 16.48 43.33
CA SER A 221 2.39 17.25 44.06
C SER A 221 2.26 18.66 43.50
N ARG A 222 3.38 19.32 43.17
CA ARG A 222 3.41 20.67 42.59
C ARG A 222 2.84 20.70 41.17
N VAL A 223 3.12 19.71 40.33
CA VAL A 223 2.55 19.66 38.97
C VAL A 223 1.04 19.45 39.02
N LYS A 224 0.57 18.52 39.86
CA LYS A 224 -0.87 18.29 40.07
C LYS A 224 -1.60 19.54 40.53
N MET A 225 -0.95 20.32 41.39
CA MET A 225 -1.45 21.60 41.85
C MET A 225 -1.65 22.61 40.73
N LEU A 226 -0.63 22.81 39.89
CA LEU A 226 -0.66 23.76 38.78
C LEU A 226 -1.73 23.35 37.77
N GLY A 227 -1.77 22.06 37.42
CA GLY A 227 -2.77 21.50 36.52
C GLY A 227 -4.19 21.40 37.10
N LYS A 228 -4.44 21.87 38.34
CA LYS A 228 -5.73 21.77 39.05
C LYS A 228 -6.24 20.33 39.20
N MET A 229 -5.32 19.39 39.37
CA MET A 229 -5.56 17.95 39.51
C MET A 229 -5.71 17.56 40.99
N ARG A 230 -6.33 16.40 41.27
CA ARG A 230 -6.57 15.93 42.64
C ARG A 230 -5.30 15.25 43.20
N LEU A 231 -4.70 15.85 44.23
CA LEU A 231 -3.50 15.33 44.91
C LEU A 231 -3.68 13.92 45.52
N ASN A 232 -4.88 13.63 46.01
CA ASN A 232 -5.21 12.40 46.71
C ASN A 232 -5.64 11.26 45.77
N VAL A 233 -5.87 11.55 44.49
CA VAL A 233 -6.16 10.55 43.46
C VAL A 233 -4.83 10.13 42.84
N ARG A 234 -4.48 8.85 42.98
CA ARG A 234 -3.20 8.30 42.47
C ARG A 234 -3.33 6.98 41.70
N LYS A 235 -4.55 6.44 41.62
CA LYS A 235 -4.84 5.14 40.99
C LYS A 235 -5.61 5.28 39.67
N GLU A 236 -5.85 6.51 39.25
CA GLU A 236 -6.63 6.85 38.06
C GLU A 236 -5.83 7.86 37.25
N ALA A 237 -6.00 7.83 35.92
CA ALA A 237 -5.43 8.85 35.06
C ALA A 237 -6.08 10.20 35.36
N GLN A 238 -5.29 11.26 35.27
CA GLN A 238 -5.75 12.63 35.47
C GLN A 238 -5.11 13.53 34.42
N ASP A 239 -5.87 14.52 33.97
CA ASP A 239 -5.44 15.56 33.06
C ASP A 239 -5.52 16.93 33.74
N GLY A 240 -4.54 17.77 33.47
CA GLY A 240 -4.48 19.14 33.95
C GLY A 240 -3.98 20.08 32.85
N HIS A 241 -4.17 21.38 33.05
CA HIS A 241 -3.58 22.41 32.20
C HIS A 241 -3.20 23.61 33.05
N PHE A 242 -2.11 24.28 32.70
CA PHE A 242 -1.67 25.55 33.29
C PHE A 242 -0.81 26.30 32.28
N TYR A 243 -0.52 27.57 32.53
CA TYR A 243 0.36 28.35 31.68
C TYR A 243 1.53 28.91 32.49
N ILE A 244 2.63 29.20 31.81
CA ILE A 244 3.78 29.93 32.36
C ILE A 244 4.13 31.09 31.43
N ASP A 245 4.73 32.14 31.97
CA ASP A 245 5.16 33.29 31.19
C ASP A 245 6.70 33.31 31.15
N ILE A 246 7.27 33.10 29.97
CA ILE A 246 8.72 33.15 29.73
C ILE A 246 9.01 34.32 28.80
N GLU A 247 9.80 35.31 29.26
CA GLU A 247 10.16 36.50 28.46
C GLU A 247 8.95 37.27 27.88
N GLY A 248 7.84 37.33 28.63
CA GLY A 248 6.60 37.97 28.18
C GLY A 248 5.80 37.14 27.16
N LYS A 249 6.24 35.91 26.85
CA LYS A 249 5.53 34.95 26.01
C LYS A 249 4.83 33.91 26.88
N ARG A 250 3.54 33.73 26.62
CA ARG A 250 2.73 32.73 27.32
C ARG A 250 2.98 31.36 26.70
N ILE A 251 3.34 30.39 27.53
CA ILE A 251 3.47 28.98 27.16
C ILE A 251 2.37 28.21 27.88
N ASP A 252 1.46 27.63 27.12
CA ASP A 252 0.43 26.75 27.67
C ASP A 252 1.00 25.35 27.87
N ILE A 253 0.71 24.74 29.01
CA ILE A 253 1.25 23.44 29.41
C ILE A 253 0.10 22.51 29.74
N ARG A 254 -0.01 21.43 28.98
CA ARG A 254 -0.96 20.33 29.25
C ARG A 254 -0.26 19.23 30.01
N VAL A 255 -0.88 18.73 31.07
CA VAL A 255 -0.30 17.75 31.97
C VAL A 255 -1.10 16.46 32.00
N ASN A 256 -0.43 15.38 31.60
CA ASN A 256 -0.70 13.96 31.80
C ASN A 256 -0.27 13.42 33.18
N SER A 257 -1.12 12.76 33.97
CA SER A 257 -0.67 11.88 35.07
C SER A 257 -1.33 10.50 34.98
N ILE A 258 -0.52 9.44 34.90
CA ILE A 258 -1.00 8.04 34.90
C ILE A 258 -0.43 7.22 36.06
N PRO A 259 -1.20 6.27 36.63
CA PRO A 259 -0.70 5.38 37.67
C PRO A 259 0.30 4.36 37.08
N GLY A 260 1.46 4.18 37.74
CA GLY A 260 2.48 3.19 37.41
C GLY A 260 2.82 2.28 38.60
N LYS A 261 3.64 1.25 38.35
CA LYS A 261 4.04 0.25 39.35
C LYS A 261 4.78 0.86 40.55
N TYR A 262 5.66 1.84 40.29
CA TYR A 262 6.55 2.45 41.28
C TYR A 262 6.14 3.88 41.68
N GLY A 263 5.05 4.40 41.12
CA GLY A 263 4.58 5.77 41.33
C GLY A 263 3.77 6.26 40.14
N GLU A 264 3.34 7.52 40.18
CA GLU A 264 2.64 8.13 39.05
C GLU A 264 3.63 8.68 38.04
N SER A 265 3.38 8.48 36.74
CA SER A 265 4.20 9.06 35.69
C SER A 265 3.62 10.38 35.20
N ILE A 266 4.53 11.35 35.13
CA ILE A 266 4.51 12.68 34.53
C ILE A 266 4.54 12.77 32.99
N ASN A 267 3.56 13.33 32.30
CA ASN A 267 3.82 13.97 31.01
C ASN A 267 3.38 15.44 31.02
N MET A 268 4.22 16.36 30.55
CA MET A 268 3.85 17.76 30.35
C MET A 268 4.16 18.17 28.92
N ARG A 269 3.17 18.59 28.14
CA ARG A 269 3.33 19.10 26.78
C ARG A 269 3.38 20.62 26.78
N LEU A 270 4.41 21.20 26.18
CA LEU A 270 4.63 22.64 26.09
C LEU A 270 4.10 23.16 24.75
N LEU A 271 3.23 24.15 24.80
CA LEU A 271 2.61 24.80 23.65
C LEU A 271 3.01 26.28 23.65
N SER A 272 3.92 26.64 22.73
CA SER A 272 4.37 28.03 22.51
C SER A 272 3.45 28.70 21.48
N SER A 273 2.90 29.88 21.79
CA SER A 273 1.95 30.60 20.93
C SER A 273 2.59 31.24 19.68
N ASP A 274 3.91 31.44 19.67
CA ASP A 274 4.58 32.32 18.70
C ASP A 274 5.24 31.60 17.50
N ASP A 275 5.41 30.28 17.53
CA ASP A 275 6.42 29.62 16.68
C ASP A 275 5.87 28.82 15.46
N ILE A 276 4.57 28.88 15.12
CA ILE A 276 3.95 27.80 14.30
C ILE A 276 3.10 28.25 13.10
N ILE A 277 2.90 29.54 12.82
CA ILE A 277 2.37 29.92 11.49
C ILE A 277 3.54 29.86 10.50
N VAL A 278 3.73 28.67 9.96
CA VAL A 278 4.73 28.34 8.95
C VAL A 278 4.15 28.78 7.61
N ASP A 279 4.93 29.48 6.78
CA ASP A 279 4.49 29.71 5.39
C ASP A 279 4.24 28.38 4.69
N VAL A 280 3.27 28.31 3.79
CA VAL A 280 2.96 27.05 3.06
C VAL A 280 4.22 26.46 2.41
N ASP A 281 5.09 27.32 1.89
CA ASP A 281 6.36 26.93 1.25
C ASP A 281 7.35 26.28 2.22
N GLN A 282 7.23 26.57 3.52
CA GLN A 282 8.07 26.00 4.57
C GLN A 282 7.53 24.69 5.17
N LEU A 283 6.31 24.27 4.80
CA LEU A 283 5.76 22.98 5.25
C LEU A 283 6.59 21.79 4.75
N GLY A 284 7.16 21.90 3.54
CA GLY A 284 7.94 20.85 2.89
C GLY A 284 7.22 20.09 1.78
N LEU A 285 6.07 20.59 1.31
CA LEU A 285 5.38 20.12 0.11
C LEU A 285 6.22 20.41 -1.14
N ARG A 286 6.20 19.49 -2.13
CA ARG A 286 6.99 19.63 -3.37
C ARG A 286 6.25 19.15 -4.61
N GLY A 287 6.67 19.65 -5.78
CA GLY A 287 6.18 19.20 -7.08
C GLY A 287 4.66 19.22 -7.21
N LEU A 288 4.10 18.17 -7.78
CA LEU A 288 2.66 18.01 -8.01
C LEU A 288 1.85 18.04 -6.71
N ALA A 289 2.40 17.55 -5.59
CA ALA A 289 1.72 17.53 -4.30
C ALA A 289 1.41 18.96 -3.80
N ASN A 290 2.36 19.89 -3.92
CA ASN A 290 2.13 21.29 -3.55
C ASN A 290 1.08 21.94 -4.47
N GLU A 291 1.20 21.74 -5.77
CA GLU A 291 0.25 22.28 -6.75
C GLU A 291 -1.18 21.81 -6.48
N HIS A 292 -1.36 20.51 -6.19
CA HIS A 292 -2.66 19.95 -5.87
C HIS A 292 -3.22 20.48 -4.56
N VAL A 293 -2.43 20.52 -3.47
CA VAL A 293 -2.92 21.07 -2.19
C VAL A 293 -3.40 22.50 -2.36
N ILE A 294 -2.60 23.38 -2.98
CA ILE A 294 -2.98 24.79 -3.19
C ILE A 294 -4.20 24.96 -4.10
N LYS A 295 -4.31 24.11 -5.13
CA LYS A 295 -5.46 24.16 -6.07
C LYS A 295 -6.75 23.72 -5.36
N GLU A 296 -6.68 22.65 -4.60
CA GLU A 296 -7.84 22.01 -3.97
C GLU A 296 -8.37 22.80 -2.76
N THR A 297 -7.51 23.55 -2.05
CA THR A 297 -7.93 24.48 -0.98
C THR A 297 -8.70 25.70 -1.47
N ARG A 298 -8.61 26.03 -2.77
CA ARG A 298 -9.32 27.17 -3.37
C ARG A 298 -10.68 26.79 -3.97
N LYS A 299 -11.08 25.52 -3.88
CA LYS A 299 -12.40 25.09 -4.34
C LYS A 299 -13.48 25.60 -3.38
N PRO A 300 -14.69 25.90 -3.89
CA PRO A 300 -15.78 26.40 -3.04
C PRO A 300 -16.30 25.37 -2.04
N HIS A 301 -16.17 24.07 -2.35
CA HIS A 301 -16.65 23.01 -1.49
C HIS A 301 -15.84 21.73 -1.67
N GLY A 302 -16.12 20.76 -0.79
CA GLY A 302 -15.48 19.45 -0.75
C GLY A 302 -14.59 19.28 0.48
N MET A 303 -13.89 18.15 0.58
CA MET A 303 -13.20 17.73 1.79
C MET A 303 -11.68 17.62 1.60
N ILE A 304 -10.93 18.21 2.52
CA ILE A 304 -9.48 18.14 2.64
C ILE A 304 -9.16 17.37 3.92
N LEU A 305 -8.67 16.16 3.75
CA LEU A 305 -8.43 15.25 4.86
C LEU A 305 -6.93 15.10 5.13
N ASN A 306 -6.49 15.36 6.36
CA ASN A 306 -5.10 15.17 6.76
C ASN A 306 -4.95 13.98 7.71
N THR A 307 -4.03 13.07 7.40
CA THR A 307 -3.84 11.82 8.14
C THR A 307 -2.38 11.62 8.57
N GLY A 308 -2.21 10.85 9.64
CA GLY A 308 -0.94 10.57 10.29
C GLY A 308 -1.14 10.42 11.79
N PRO A 309 -0.20 9.81 12.52
CA PRO A 309 -0.35 9.59 13.96
C PRO A 309 -0.18 10.89 14.74
N THR A 310 -0.29 10.79 16.06
CA THR A 310 -0.02 11.91 16.97
C THR A 310 1.39 12.46 16.76
N GLY A 311 1.52 13.79 16.72
CA GLY A 311 2.82 14.46 16.55
C GLY A 311 3.36 14.51 15.11
N SER A 312 2.55 14.15 14.10
CA SER A 312 2.92 14.24 12.68
C SER A 312 2.72 15.63 12.05
N GLY A 313 2.27 16.63 12.82
CA GLY A 313 2.07 18.00 12.33
C GLY A 313 0.70 18.28 11.69
N LYS A 314 -0.34 17.45 11.93
CA LYS A 314 -1.71 17.62 11.35
C LYS A 314 -2.29 19.00 11.55
N THR A 315 -2.39 19.41 12.81
CA THR A 315 -2.94 20.72 13.15
C THR A 315 -2.13 21.84 12.52
N THR A 316 -0.79 21.80 12.58
CA THR A 316 0.08 22.80 11.96
C THR A 316 -0.19 22.96 10.46
N THR A 317 -0.25 21.84 9.73
CA THR A 317 -0.54 21.86 8.29
C THR A 317 -1.94 22.42 8.02
N LEU A 318 -2.97 21.98 8.75
CA LEU A 318 -4.34 22.48 8.56
C LEU A 318 -4.47 23.97 8.89
N TYR A 319 -3.89 24.43 10.00
CA TYR A 319 -3.90 25.83 10.39
C TYR A 319 -3.16 26.72 9.40
N THR A 320 -2.04 26.23 8.86
CA THR A 320 -1.28 26.92 7.79
C THR A 320 -2.15 27.10 6.55
N LEU A 321 -2.86 26.05 6.12
CA LEU A 321 -3.76 26.12 4.97
C LEU A 321 -4.96 27.05 5.25
N LEU A 322 -5.58 26.97 6.43
CA LEU A 322 -6.68 27.86 6.80
C LEU A 322 -6.25 29.33 6.85
N SER A 323 -5.04 29.60 7.33
CA SER A 323 -4.50 30.97 7.37
C SER A 323 -4.36 31.58 5.98
N THR A 324 -4.15 30.75 4.94
CA THR A 324 -4.09 31.21 3.54
C THR A 324 -5.45 31.55 2.94
N LEU A 325 -6.53 31.05 3.56
CA LEU A 325 -7.93 31.31 3.19
C LEU A 325 -8.59 32.38 4.07
N ASN A 326 -7.86 32.89 5.07
CA ASN A 326 -8.37 33.84 6.04
C ASN A 326 -8.37 35.26 5.46
N ASP A 327 -9.38 35.55 4.65
CA ASP A 327 -9.67 36.88 4.12
C ASP A 327 -11.02 37.40 4.62
N ALA A 328 -11.26 38.71 4.49
CA ALA A 328 -12.46 39.36 5.03
C ALA A 328 -13.79 38.87 4.44
N GLY A 329 -13.77 38.21 3.28
CA GLY A 329 -14.94 37.65 2.61
C GLY A 329 -15.22 36.18 2.94
N THR A 330 -14.32 35.51 3.66
CA THR A 330 -14.41 34.07 3.93
C THR A 330 -14.66 33.80 5.41
N LYS A 331 -15.81 33.21 5.74
CA LYS A 331 -16.18 32.85 7.11
C LYS A 331 -15.70 31.44 7.45
N ILE A 332 -14.71 31.39 8.35
CA ILE A 332 -14.09 30.14 8.78
C ILE A 332 -14.51 29.81 10.23
N ILE A 333 -15.04 28.61 10.45
CA ILE A 333 -15.43 28.12 11.78
C ILE A 333 -14.79 26.77 12.09
N THR A 334 -14.21 26.59 13.27
CA THR A 334 -13.55 25.34 13.68
C THR A 334 -14.21 24.69 14.91
N ILE A 335 -14.09 23.36 15.00
CA ILE A 335 -14.49 22.54 16.14
C ILE A 335 -13.30 21.67 16.51
N GLU A 336 -12.80 21.80 17.72
CA GLU A 336 -11.54 21.20 18.14
C GLU A 336 -11.65 20.57 19.53
N ASP A 337 -10.78 19.62 19.83
CA ASP A 337 -10.75 18.92 21.13
C ASP A 337 -9.30 18.67 21.57
N PRO A 338 -8.67 19.63 22.25
CA PRO A 338 -9.07 21.04 22.44
C PRO A 338 -8.50 21.97 21.34
N ILE A 339 -8.75 23.28 21.43
CA ILE A 339 -8.10 24.28 20.55
C ILE A 339 -6.60 24.32 20.86
N GLU A 340 -5.74 24.11 19.85
CA GLU A 340 -4.29 24.10 20.05
C GLU A 340 -3.72 25.51 20.28
N TYR A 341 -4.16 26.48 19.47
CA TYR A 341 -3.87 27.90 19.67
C TYR A 341 -4.88 28.76 18.92
N SER A 342 -4.98 30.04 19.31
CA SER A 342 -5.93 30.96 18.70
C SER A 342 -5.39 31.52 17.38
N LEU A 343 -6.15 31.34 16.30
CA LEU A 343 -5.92 31.94 14.99
C LEU A 343 -6.75 33.22 14.84
N PRO A 344 -6.12 34.40 14.66
CA PRO A 344 -6.84 35.64 14.43
C PRO A 344 -7.75 35.55 13.20
N GLY A 345 -9.00 36.02 13.32
CA GLY A 345 -9.96 36.04 12.21
C GLY A 345 -10.84 34.78 12.07
N LEU A 346 -10.51 33.70 12.77
CA LEU A 346 -11.30 32.46 12.77
C LEU A 346 -12.22 32.39 14.00
N VAL A 347 -13.39 31.76 13.84
CA VAL A 347 -14.25 31.40 14.97
C VAL A 347 -13.91 29.97 15.39
N GLN A 348 -13.18 29.81 16.49
CA GLN A 348 -12.78 28.49 16.99
C GLN A 348 -13.64 28.08 18.18
N THR A 349 -14.18 26.86 18.15
CA THR A 349 -15.00 26.29 19.23
C THR A 349 -14.39 24.99 19.74
N GLU A 350 -14.54 24.72 21.03
CA GLU A 350 -14.01 23.53 21.69
C GLU A 350 -15.12 22.57 22.10
N VAL A 351 -14.90 21.27 21.96
CA VAL A 351 -15.82 20.21 22.41
C VAL A 351 -15.97 20.24 23.94
N ALA A 352 -17.21 20.15 24.44
CA ALA A 352 -17.46 20.18 25.88
C ALA A 352 -17.28 18.79 26.53
N LYS A 353 -16.53 18.74 27.64
CA LYS A 353 -16.24 17.48 28.38
C LYS A 353 -17.46 16.84 29.04
N ASP A 354 -18.56 17.56 29.20
CA ASP A 354 -19.79 17.12 29.87
C ASP A 354 -20.80 16.41 28.95
N LYS A 355 -20.39 16.07 27.72
CA LYS A 355 -21.11 15.27 26.70
C LYS A 355 -22.27 15.96 25.98
N SER A 356 -22.52 17.26 26.21
CA SER A 356 -23.62 17.97 25.52
C SER A 356 -23.22 18.55 24.15
N TYR A 357 -21.97 19.00 24.01
CA TYR A 357 -21.43 19.64 22.81
C TYR A 357 -20.28 18.81 22.22
N THR A 358 -20.64 17.75 21.48
CA THR A 358 -19.75 16.80 20.78
C THR A 358 -19.37 17.29 19.37
N PHE A 359 -18.40 16.64 18.70
CA PHE A 359 -18.07 16.94 17.29
C PHE A 359 -19.30 16.93 16.37
N ALA A 360 -20.11 15.87 16.42
CA ALA A 360 -21.32 15.77 15.59
C ALA A 360 -22.35 16.89 15.89
N THR A 361 -22.62 17.17 17.16
CA THR A 361 -23.63 18.20 17.54
C THR A 361 -23.15 19.62 17.22
N ALA A 362 -21.86 19.90 17.46
CA ALA A 362 -21.21 21.14 17.08
C ALA A 362 -21.21 21.35 15.56
N LEU A 363 -20.86 20.30 14.79
CA LEU A 363 -20.82 20.38 13.33
C LEU A 363 -22.19 20.68 12.73
N ARG A 364 -23.26 20.05 13.24
CA ARG A 364 -24.64 20.40 12.86
C ARG A 364 -25.00 21.84 13.14
N ALA A 365 -24.54 22.39 14.27
CA ALA A 365 -24.79 23.78 14.62
C ALA A 365 -24.03 24.73 13.70
N ILE A 366 -22.79 24.38 13.37
CA ILE A 366 -21.88 25.20 12.57
C ILE A 366 -22.30 25.28 11.11
N VAL A 367 -22.75 24.20 10.49
CA VAL A 367 -23.29 24.26 9.11
C VAL A 367 -24.55 25.15 8.99
N ARG A 368 -25.19 25.52 10.10
CA ARG A 368 -26.30 26.50 10.13
C ARG A 368 -25.85 27.92 10.41
N GLN A 369 -24.56 28.14 10.66
CA GLN A 369 -23.97 29.46 10.84
C GLN A 369 -23.55 30.11 9.52
N ASP A 370 -23.91 29.52 8.36
CA ASP A 370 -23.50 30.01 7.05
C ASP A 370 -21.95 30.14 6.91
N PRO A 371 -21.16 29.10 7.24
CA PRO A 371 -19.71 29.15 7.06
C PRO A 371 -19.32 28.84 5.61
N ASP A 372 -18.24 29.43 5.11
CA ASP A 372 -17.63 29.04 3.84
C ASP A 372 -16.68 27.84 4.04
N VAL A 373 -15.89 27.89 5.13
CA VAL A 373 -14.90 26.89 5.47
C VAL A 373 -15.16 26.38 6.88
N VAL A 374 -15.12 25.05 7.04
CA VAL A 374 -15.31 24.41 8.34
C VAL A 374 -14.14 23.48 8.63
N LEU A 375 -13.54 23.59 9.82
CA LEU A 375 -12.57 22.60 10.31
C LEU A 375 -13.17 21.75 11.42
N VAL A 376 -13.13 20.44 11.23
CA VAL A 376 -13.46 19.45 12.25
C VAL A 376 -12.16 18.82 12.71
N GLY A 377 -11.78 18.98 13.98
CA GLY A 377 -10.49 18.56 14.50
C GLY A 377 -10.13 17.12 14.12
N GLU A 378 -11.09 16.21 14.22
CA GLU A 378 -10.96 14.84 13.72
C GLU A 378 -12.30 14.14 13.50
N ILE A 379 -12.31 13.16 12.61
CA ILE A 379 -13.44 12.24 12.39
C ILE A 379 -13.16 10.93 13.13
N ARG A 380 -13.85 10.70 14.25
CA ARG A 380 -13.69 9.50 15.10
C ARG A 380 -14.82 8.48 14.93
N ASP A 381 -16.02 8.94 14.64
CA ASP A 381 -17.26 8.15 14.62
C ASP A 381 -18.04 8.35 13.32
N ASP A 382 -19.01 7.46 13.11
CA ASP A 382 -19.88 7.39 11.93
C ASP A 382 -20.79 8.62 11.81
N GLU A 383 -21.32 9.11 12.92
CA GLU A 383 -22.17 10.30 12.98
C GLU A 383 -21.42 11.54 12.49
N THR A 384 -20.21 11.79 12.99
CA THR A 384 -19.37 12.92 12.57
C THR A 384 -18.95 12.76 11.11
N ALA A 385 -18.62 11.54 10.66
CA ALA A 385 -18.24 11.26 9.28
C ALA A 385 -19.39 11.55 8.29
N ASP A 386 -20.61 11.11 8.60
CA ASP A 386 -21.79 11.35 7.77
C ASP A 386 -22.08 12.86 7.63
N ILE A 387 -22.07 13.60 8.74
CA ILE A 387 -22.32 15.04 8.70
C ILE A 387 -21.20 15.77 7.93
N ALA A 388 -19.95 15.39 8.14
CA ALA A 388 -18.80 15.96 7.43
C ALA A 388 -18.91 15.79 5.91
N VAL A 389 -19.24 14.58 5.46
CA VAL A 389 -19.41 14.28 4.03
C VAL A 389 -20.59 15.03 3.43
N ASN A 390 -21.73 15.09 4.13
CA ASN A 390 -22.88 15.87 3.68
C ASN A 390 -22.59 17.38 3.65
N ALA A 391 -21.83 17.92 4.61
CA ALA A 391 -21.42 19.32 4.61
C ALA A 391 -20.55 19.65 3.38
N ALA A 392 -19.59 18.78 3.08
CA ALA A 392 -18.72 18.90 1.90
C ALA A 392 -19.50 18.85 0.58
N LEU A 393 -20.58 18.06 0.50
CA LEU A 393 -21.47 17.97 -0.67
C LEU A 393 -22.47 19.14 -0.77
N THR A 394 -22.76 19.81 0.33
CA THR A 394 -23.76 20.89 0.39
C THR A 394 -23.15 22.29 0.30
N GLY A 395 -21.93 22.42 -0.24
CA GLY A 395 -21.34 23.71 -0.58
C GLY A 395 -20.33 24.26 0.42
N HIS A 396 -19.83 23.45 1.36
CA HIS A 396 -18.82 23.86 2.34
C HIS A 396 -17.46 23.26 2.01
N LEU A 397 -16.37 24.00 2.21
CA LEU A 397 -15.03 23.45 2.18
C LEU A 397 -14.66 22.93 3.58
N LEU A 398 -14.57 21.61 3.72
CA LEU A 398 -14.33 20.95 5.01
C LEU A 398 -12.86 20.54 5.15
N PHE A 399 -12.22 20.93 6.24
CA PHE A 399 -10.92 20.42 6.67
C PHE A 399 -11.11 19.46 7.84
N SER A 400 -10.44 18.31 7.81
CA SER A 400 -10.44 17.43 8.98
C SER A 400 -9.22 16.54 9.08
N THR A 401 -9.13 15.78 10.17
CA THR A 401 -8.15 14.72 10.32
C THR A 401 -8.79 13.35 10.52
N ILE A 402 -8.07 12.32 10.11
CA ILE A 402 -8.38 10.93 10.43
C ILE A 402 -7.10 10.21 10.82
N HIS A 403 -7.19 9.18 11.66
CA HIS A 403 -6.03 8.37 12.03
C HIS A 403 -5.89 7.20 11.06
N ALA A 404 -5.11 7.40 10.00
CA ALA A 404 -4.67 6.37 9.07
C ALA A 404 -3.16 6.48 8.81
N ASN A 405 -2.54 5.37 8.41
CA ASN A 405 -1.07 5.31 8.24
C ASN A 405 -0.58 5.84 6.88
N SER A 406 -1.45 5.88 5.87
CA SER A 406 -1.18 6.33 4.50
C SER A 406 -2.38 7.15 3.97
N ALA A 407 -2.23 7.84 2.84
CA ALA A 407 -3.33 8.59 2.24
C ALA A 407 -4.38 7.63 1.66
N ALA A 408 -3.94 6.50 1.10
CA ALA A 408 -4.83 5.44 0.60
C ALA A 408 -5.64 4.77 1.72
N ALA A 409 -5.04 4.52 2.89
CA ALA A 409 -5.69 3.90 4.05
C ALA A 409 -6.82 4.76 4.66
N ALA A 410 -6.85 6.06 4.40
CA ALA A 410 -7.93 6.93 4.86
C ALA A 410 -9.29 6.57 4.23
N ILE A 411 -9.30 6.02 3.01
CA ILE A 411 -10.53 5.66 2.31
C ILE A 411 -11.21 4.44 2.94
N PRO A 412 -10.54 3.28 3.11
CA PRO A 412 -11.11 2.17 3.88
C PRO A 412 -11.57 2.59 5.28
N ARG A 413 -10.82 3.50 5.94
CA ARG A 413 -11.20 4.00 7.27
C ARG A 413 -12.53 4.78 7.27
N LEU A 414 -12.79 5.58 6.24
CA LEU A 414 -14.10 6.24 6.08
C LEU A 414 -15.22 5.24 5.78
N ILE A 415 -14.93 4.18 5.03
CA ILE A 415 -15.88 3.09 4.74
C ILE A 415 -16.22 2.33 6.03
N GLU A 416 -15.23 2.04 6.88
CA GLU A 416 -15.42 1.42 8.21
C GLU A 416 -16.31 2.27 9.13
N LEU A 417 -16.23 3.60 8.99
CA LEU A 417 -17.09 4.56 9.68
C LEU A 417 -18.48 4.70 9.03
N GLY A 418 -18.84 3.83 8.08
CA GLY A 418 -20.17 3.78 7.48
C GLY A 418 -20.40 4.74 6.31
N VAL A 419 -19.38 5.45 5.84
CA VAL A 419 -19.51 6.33 4.68
C VAL A 419 -19.53 5.51 3.40
N LYS A 420 -20.54 5.73 2.54
CA LYS A 420 -20.65 5.03 1.26
C LYS A 420 -19.53 5.48 0.29
N PRO A 421 -18.91 4.55 -0.46
CA PRO A 421 -17.82 4.89 -1.40
C PRO A 421 -18.16 6.00 -2.40
N THR A 422 -19.39 6.00 -2.93
CA THR A 422 -19.86 7.02 -3.88
C THR A 422 -19.94 8.43 -3.27
N LEU A 423 -20.18 8.52 -1.95
CA LEU A 423 -20.17 9.79 -1.24
C LEU A 423 -18.74 10.24 -0.95
N ILE A 424 -17.83 9.31 -0.64
CA ILE A 424 -16.40 9.62 -0.47
C ILE A 424 -15.83 10.22 -1.75
N THR A 425 -16.06 9.56 -2.90
CA THR A 425 -15.52 10.03 -4.19
C THR A 425 -16.10 11.35 -4.64
N SER A 426 -17.35 11.65 -4.28
CA SER A 426 -18.02 12.91 -4.61
C SER A 426 -17.66 14.06 -3.67
N ALA A 427 -17.40 13.76 -2.40
CA ALA A 427 -17.14 14.77 -1.37
C ALA A 427 -15.65 15.09 -1.20
N MET A 428 -14.74 14.18 -1.56
CA MET A 428 -13.32 14.29 -1.25
C MET A 428 -12.54 15.02 -2.34
N ASN A 429 -11.84 16.10 -1.96
CA ASN A 429 -10.95 16.83 -2.85
C ASN A 429 -9.55 16.22 -2.84
N ILE A 430 -8.99 16.08 -1.63
CA ILE A 430 -7.61 15.64 -1.44
C ILE A 430 -7.41 15.00 -0.07
N ILE A 431 -6.56 13.97 -0.02
CA ILE A 431 -6.12 13.32 1.21
C ILE A 431 -4.61 13.49 1.33
N ILE A 432 -4.17 14.07 2.44
CA ILE A 432 -2.78 14.38 2.75
C ILE A 432 -2.34 13.46 3.88
N ALA A 433 -1.41 12.55 3.64
CA ALA A 433 -0.71 11.82 4.68
C ALA A 433 0.63 12.48 4.98
N GLN A 434 1.00 12.59 6.25
CA GLN A 434 2.26 13.21 6.63
C GLN A 434 2.95 12.61 7.85
N ARG A 435 4.26 12.85 7.91
CA ARG A 435 5.13 12.64 9.07
C ARG A 435 6.10 13.82 9.21
N LEU A 436 6.72 13.96 10.37
CA LEU A 436 7.78 14.93 10.59
C LEU A 436 9.13 14.22 10.71
N VAL A 437 10.11 14.70 9.95
CA VAL A 437 11.53 14.34 10.08
C VAL A 437 12.30 15.51 10.67
N ARG A 438 13.35 15.22 11.42
CA ARG A 438 14.25 16.23 11.98
C ARG A 438 15.16 16.80 10.90
N LYS A 439 15.34 18.13 10.89
CA LYS A 439 16.27 18.81 9.98
C LYS A 439 17.70 18.70 10.49
N LEU A 440 18.63 18.36 9.63
CA LEU A 440 20.05 18.37 9.94
C LEU A 440 20.50 19.77 10.38
N CYS A 441 21.35 19.82 11.40
CA CYS A 441 21.92 21.09 11.83
C CYS A 441 22.82 21.68 10.72
N PRO A 442 22.55 22.90 10.24
CA PRO A 442 23.32 23.49 9.14
C PRO A 442 24.78 23.79 9.51
N HIS A 443 25.13 23.76 10.81
CA HIS A 443 26.47 24.07 11.31
C HIS A 443 27.36 22.85 11.51
N CYS A 444 26.81 21.63 11.61
CA CYS A 444 27.62 20.44 11.87
C CYS A 444 27.29 19.23 10.99
N LYS A 445 26.36 19.34 10.03
CA LYS A 445 26.15 18.27 9.05
C LYS A 445 27.42 18.03 8.23
N THR A 446 27.75 16.76 8.02
CA THR A 446 28.88 16.33 7.20
C THR A 446 28.38 15.41 6.10
N SER A 447 29.10 15.39 4.98
CA SER A 447 28.84 14.47 3.87
C SER A 447 29.72 13.23 4.02
N TYR A 448 29.16 12.05 3.80
CA TYR A 448 29.89 10.79 3.76
C TYR A 448 29.54 10.00 2.51
N ALA A 449 30.46 9.14 2.05
CA ALA A 449 30.21 8.21 0.95
C ALA A 449 29.60 6.92 1.51
N PRO A 450 28.32 6.62 1.24
CA PRO A 450 27.67 5.39 1.71
C PRO A 450 28.15 4.14 0.94
N ALA A 451 27.83 2.96 1.47
CA ALA A 451 28.05 1.69 0.80
C ALA A 451 27.24 1.61 -0.52
N LYS A 452 27.76 0.87 -1.51
CA LYS A 452 27.13 0.75 -2.84
C LYS A 452 25.72 0.16 -2.75
N GLU A 453 25.50 -0.80 -1.86
CA GLU A 453 24.20 -1.43 -1.63
C GLU A 453 23.14 -0.41 -1.18
N THR A 454 23.54 0.57 -0.38
CA THR A 454 22.67 1.65 0.08
C THR A 454 22.32 2.59 -1.08
N LEU A 455 23.30 2.96 -1.91
CA LEU A 455 23.08 3.77 -3.11
C LEU A 455 22.16 3.07 -4.11
N ASP A 456 22.38 1.78 -4.35
CA ASP A 456 21.53 0.96 -5.20
C ASP A 456 20.10 0.96 -4.65
N SER A 457 19.90 0.63 -3.37
CA SER A 457 18.57 0.60 -2.74
C SER A 457 17.82 1.93 -2.86
N ILE A 458 18.51 3.05 -2.64
CA ILE A 458 17.94 4.41 -2.81
C ILE A 458 17.54 4.65 -4.26
N THR A 459 18.45 4.34 -5.20
CA THR A 459 18.22 4.49 -6.64
C THR A 459 16.98 3.72 -7.07
N ARG A 460 16.80 2.49 -6.57
CA ARG A 460 15.61 1.67 -6.79
C ARG A 460 14.34 2.37 -6.33
N LEU A 461 14.32 2.86 -5.09
CA LEU A 461 13.12 3.50 -4.51
C LEU A 461 12.72 4.80 -5.21
N ILE A 462 13.68 5.62 -5.64
CA ILE A 462 13.39 6.89 -6.34
C ILE A 462 13.13 6.70 -7.84
N SER A 463 13.61 5.61 -8.45
CA SER A 463 13.34 5.29 -9.87
C SER A 463 11.86 5.00 -10.15
N ILE A 464 11.10 4.63 -9.12
CA ILE A 464 9.64 4.39 -9.19
C ILE A 464 8.86 5.71 -9.25
N ILE A 465 9.48 6.85 -8.94
CA ILE A 465 8.80 8.15 -8.96
C ILE A 465 8.36 8.46 -10.39
N SER A 466 7.04 8.60 -10.59
CA SER A 466 6.46 8.93 -11.88
C SER A 466 6.95 10.30 -12.37
N PRO A 467 7.28 10.47 -13.66
CA PRO A 467 7.62 11.78 -14.24
C PRO A 467 6.51 12.82 -14.05
N LYS A 468 5.25 12.39 -13.91
CA LYS A 468 4.10 13.28 -13.64
C LYS A 468 4.22 14.00 -12.30
N ALA A 469 5.03 13.50 -11.37
CA ALA A 469 5.17 14.07 -10.04
C ALA A 469 5.85 15.45 -10.00
N LYS A 470 6.42 15.91 -11.14
CA LYS A 470 7.07 17.23 -11.30
C LYS A 470 8.15 17.51 -10.23
N VAL A 471 8.92 16.49 -9.86
CA VAL A 471 10.08 16.63 -8.97
C VAL A 471 11.37 16.34 -9.71
N SER A 472 12.44 17.04 -9.33
CA SER A 472 13.79 16.78 -9.84
C SER A 472 14.36 15.54 -9.16
N ILE A 473 14.59 14.46 -9.92
CA ILE A 473 15.24 13.24 -9.43
C ILE A 473 16.74 13.36 -9.71
N PRO A 474 17.62 13.34 -8.70
CA PRO A 474 19.07 13.38 -8.91
C PRO A 474 19.53 12.13 -9.66
N GLN A 475 20.25 12.31 -10.77
CA GLN A 475 20.72 11.18 -11.60
C GLN A 475 21.98 10.51 -11.05
N ASN A 476 22.84 11.26 -10.35
CA ASN A 476 24.04 10.76 -9.67
C ASN A 476 24.15 11.41 -8.29
N PHE A 477 24.33 10.60 -7.25
CA PHE A 477 24.59 11.06 -5.89
C PHE A 477 25.62 10.14 -5.24
N ASP A 478 26.83 10.67 -5.03
CA ASP A 478 27.94 9.90 -4.45
C ASP A 478 28.03 10.04 -2.92
N ASN A 479 27.29 11.00 -2.35
CA ASN A 479 27.37 11.34 -0.93
C ASN A 479 25.97 11.45 -0.29
N LEU A 480 25.89 11.02 0.96
CA LEU A 480 24.78 11.26 1.87
C LEU A 480 25.24 12.13 3.04
N TRP A 481 24.29 12.50 3.90
CA TRP A 481 24.53 13.40 5.02
C TRP A 481 24.30 12.70 6.35
N GLU A 482 25.16 13.00 7.32
CA GLU A 482 25.11 12.46 8.69
C GLU A 482 25.04 13.56 9.75
N ALA A 483 24.61 13.18 10.95
CA ALA A 483 24.41 14.08 12.08
C ALA A 483 25.56 13.94 13.09
N HIS A 484 26.41 14.97 13.22
CA HIS A 484 27.58 14.93 14.13
C HIS A 484 27.37 15.56 15.51
N GLY A 485 26.41 16.49 15.64
CA GLY A 485 26.22 17.26 16.86
C GLY A 485 27.24 18.41 17.04
N CYS A 486 26.75 19.55 17.54
CA CYS A 486 27.58 20.67 17.97
C CYS A 486 26.82 21.47 19.05
N GLN A 487 27.47 22.47 19.64
CA GLN A 487 26.84 23.32 20.66
C GLN A 487 25.54 24.00 20.17
N LYS A 488 25.45 24.36 18.89
CA LYS A 488 24.26 25.04 18.32
C LYS A 488 23.03 24.14 18.17
N CYS A 489 23.22 22.83 18.16
CA CYS A 489 22.14 21.83 18.16
C CYS A 489 22.14 20.99 19.43
N HIS A 490 22.81 21.46 20.50
CA HIS A 490 22.89 20.77 21.79
C HIS A 490 23.38 19.32 21.64
N MET A 491 24.39 19.11 20.78
CA MET A 491 24.98 17.80 20.48
C MET A 491 24.02 16.77 19.86
N THR A 492 22.81 17.15 19.47
CA THR A 492 21.84 16.22 18.85
C THR A 492 22.11 15.96 17.37
N GLY A 493 22.76 16.92 16.69
CA GLY A 493 22.99 16.89 15.23
C GLY A 493 21.82 17.38 14.39
N TYR A 494 20.67 17.68 15.00
CA TYR A 494 19.46 18.15 14.33
C TYR A 494 18.97 19.48 14.92
N LYS A 495 18.23 20.27 14.14
CA LYS A 495 17.57 21.49 14.63
C LYS A 495 16.28 21.76 13.87
N GLY A 496 15.16 21.56 14.55
CA GLY A 496 13.82 21.75 13.99
C GLY A 496 13.37 20.57 13.13
N ARG A 497 12.17 20.69 12.56
CA ARG A 497 11.50 19.62 11.82
C ARG A 497 10.99 20.10 10.47
N ILE A 498 10.71 19.17 9.57
CA ILE A 498 10.07 19.40 8.27
C ILE A 498 9.12 18.25 7.96
N GLY A 499 8.02 18.54 7.25
CA GLY A 499 7.07 17.53 6.82
C GLY A 499 7.61 16.67 5.67
N ILE A 500 7.30 15.39 5.71
CA ILE A 500 7.28 14.51 4.54
C ILE A 500 5.83 14.16 4.24
N PHE A 501 5.46 14.27 2.97
CA PHE A 501 4.06 14.22 2.54
C PHE A 501 3.83 13.17 1.47
N GLU A 502 2.65 12.57 1.53
CA GLU A 502 2.03 11.78 0.48
C GLU A 502 0.65 12.38 0.23
N VAL A 503 0.36 12.75 -1.02
CA VAL A 503 -0.85 13.52 -1.35
C VAL A 503 -1.64 12.78 -2.44
N LEU A 504 -2.83 12.32 -2.06
CA LEU A 504 -3.75 11.57 -2.90
C LEU A 504 -4.88 12.49 -3.37
N THR A 505 -5.08 12.57 -4.68
CA THR A 505 -6.21 13.28 -5.31
C THR A 505 -7.17 12.28 -5.96
N MET A 506 -8.47 12.58 -5.95
CA MET A 506 -9.49 11.72 -6.56
C MET A 506 -9.50 11.84 -8.10
N THR A 507 -8.61 11.10 -8.77
CA THR A 507 -8.62 10.96 -10.24
C THR A 507 -9.77 10.06 -10.69
N PRO A 508 -10.20 10.10 -11.96
CA PRO A 508 -11.26 9.22 -12.46
C PRO A 508 -11.01 7.72 -12.19
N GLU A 509 -9.76 7.29 -12.31
CA GLU A 509 -9.32 5.92 -12.00
C GLU A 509 -9.46 5.60 -10.51
N ILE A 510 -8.98 6.48 -9.62
CA ILE A 510 -9.12 6.29 -8.17
C ILE A 510 -10.61 6.29 -7.77
N ILE A 511 -11.43 7.16 -8.37
CA ILE A 511 -12.87 7.19 -8.15
C ILE A 511 -13.52 5.84 -8.51
N GLU A 512 -13.15 5.24 -9.65
CA GLU A 512 -13.65 3.93 -10.05
C GLU A 512 -13.22 2.83 -9.07
N ILE A 513 -11.95 2.80 -8.69
CA ILE A 513 -11.42 1.82 -7.72
C ILE A 513 -12.18 1.92 -6.39
N VAL A 514 -12.36 3.13 -5.86
CA VAL A 514 -13.07 3.35 -4.59
C VAL A 514 -14.53 2.93 -4.70
N ASN A 515 -15.22 3.33 -5.78
CA ASN A 515 -16.63 2.97 -5.99
C ASN A 515 -16.85 1.45 -6.12
N ASN A 516 -15.87 0.73 -6.64
CA ASN A 516 -15.88 -0.73 -6.77
C ASN A 516 -15.34 -1.46 -5.53
N LEU A 517 -15.09 -0.76 -4.41
CA LEU A 517 -14.53 -1.32 -3.18
C LEU A 517 -13.16 -1.98 -3.39
N GLY A 518 -12.34 -1.40 -4.27
CA GLY A 518 -10.95 -1.82 -4.48
C GLY A 518 -10.11 -1.70 -3.20
N SER A 519 -9.06 -2.51 -3.14
CA SER A 519 -8.12 -2.59 -2.02
C SER A 519 -7.25 -1.34 -1.87
N GLU A 520 -6.70 -1.11 -0.67
CA GLU A 520 -5.71 -0.05 -0.41
C GLU A 520 -4.54 -0.13 -1.40
N ALA A 521 -4.08 -1.34 -1.74
CA ALA A 521 -2.97 -1.55 -2.67
C ALA A 521 -3.29 -1.10 -4.10
N GLU A 522 -4.52 -1.27 -4.58
CA GLU A 522 -4.97 -0.79 -5.89
C GLU A 522 -5.04 0.73 -5.93
N ILE A 523 -5.61 1.35 -4.89
CA ILE A 523 -5.67 2.82 -4.75
C ILE A 523 -4.26 3.40 -4.71
N PHE A 524 -3.37 2.80 -3.90
CA PHE A 524 -1.98 3.24 -3.75
C PHE A 524 -1.21 3.14 -5.07
N LYS A 525 -1.38 2.04 -5.81
CA LYS A 525 -0.74 1.84 -7.12
C LYS A 525 -1.22 2.88 -8.14
N ALA A 526 -2.54 3.06 -8.30
CA ALA A 526 -3.11 4.06 -9.20
C ALA A 526 -2.63 5.47 -8.85
N ALA A 527 -2.51 5.79 -7.55
CA ALA A 527 -2.01 7.08 -7.10
C ALA A 527 -0.55 7.33 -7.52
N LEU A 528 0.34 6.34 -7.39
CA LEU A 528 1.73 6.44 -7.85
C LEU A 528 1.82 6.67 -9.36
N GLU A 529 1.04 5.95 -10.15
CA GLU A 529 0.97 6.11 -11.62
C GLU A 529 0.45 7.50 -12.04
N ASN A 530 -0.40 8.11 -11.19
CA ASN A 530 -0.90 9.47 -11.35
C ASN A 530 0.02 10.55 -10.78
N GLY A 531 1.25 10.22 -10.37
CA GLY A 531 2.26 11.19 -9.96
C GLY A 531 2.32 11.45 -8.46
N MET A 532 1.63 10.66 -7.63
CA MET A 532 1.84 10.69 -6.18
C MET A 532 3.24 10.21 -5.85
N ILE A 533 3.89 10.89 -4.91
CA ILE A 533 5.14 10.47 -4.30
C ILE A 533 4.82 9.96 -2.89
N THR A 534 5.45 8.86 -2.48
CA THR A 534 5.29 8.34 -1.12
C THR A 534 6.03 9.18 -0.08
N MET A 535 5.65 9.07 1.19
CA MET A 535 6.38 9.72 2.28
C MET A 535 7.86 9.27 2.32
N THR A 536 8.12 7.98 2.06
CA THR A 536 9.49 7.45 1.98
C THR A 536 10.28 8.09 0.84
N GLN A 537 9.69 8.21 -0.36
CA GLN A 537 10.36 8.83 -1.51
C GLN A 537 10.61 10.34 -1.29
N ASP A 538 9.63 11.07 -0.77
CA ASP A 538 9.80 12.49 -0.41
C ASP A 538 10.89 12.67 0.66
N GLY A 539 10.91 11.79 1.67
CA GLY A 539 11.97 11.77 2.69
C GLY A 539 13.36 11.48 2.11
N ILE A 540 13.49 10.51 1.20
CA ILE A 540 14.75 10.20 0.53
C ILE A 540 15.25 11.40 -0.28
N LEU A 541 14.39 12.08 -1.03
CA LEU A 541 14.79 13.27 -1.78
C LEU A 541 15.30 14.38 -0.84
N LYS A 542 14.62 14.62 0.28
CA LYS A 542 15.09 15.55 1.34
C LYS A 542 16.43 15.12 1.94
N ALA A 543 16.67 13.82 2.07
CA ALA A 543 17.95 13.31 2.57
C ALA A 543 19.09 13.54 1.57
N LEU A 544 18.85 13.33 0.27
CA LEU A 544 19.80 13.62 -0.80
C LEU A 544 20.14 15.12 -0.87
N GLU A 545 19.16 15.99 -0.64
CA GLU A 545 19.32 17.45 -0.54
C GLU A 545 20.08 17.90 0.73
N GLY A 546 20.34 16.99 1.67
CA GLY A 546 20.99 17.29 2.95
C GLY A 546 20.13 18.11 3.91
N VAL A 547 18.80 17.95 3.79
CA VAL A 547 17.82 18.51 4.72
C VAL A 547 17.66 17.59 5.94
N THR A 548 17.68 16.28 5.75
CA THR A 548 17.58 15.26 6.81
C THR A 548 18.58 14.12 6.55
N THR A 549 18.68 13.15 7.45
CA THR A 549 19.38 11.88 7.24
C THR A 549 18.40 10.80 6.77
N LEU A 550 18.91 9.71 6.17
CA LEU A 550 18.06 8.56 5.82
C LEU A 550 17.58 7.79 7.06
N ASP A 551 18.40 7.70 8.10
CA ASP A 551 18.01 7.11 9.39
C ASP A 551 16.72 7.73 9.92
N GLU A 552 16.59 9.04 9.78
CA GLU A 552 15.41 9.77 10.20
C GLU A 552 14.19 9.50 9.32
N VAL A 553 14.39 9.24 8.02
CA VAL A 553 13.32 8.84 7.09
C VAL A 553 12.80 7.46 7.44
N TRP A 554 13.69 6.48 7.60
CA TRP A 554 13.32 5.10 7.96
C TRP A 554 12.68 5.01 9.35
N ARG A 555 13.03 5.91 10.28
CA ARG A 555 12.41 5.99 11.61
C ARG A 555 10.90 6.29 11.56
N VAL A 556 10.44 7.05 10.57
CA VAL A 556 9.05 7.55 10.53
C VAL A 556 8.21 7.01 9.38
N ALA A 557 8.84 6.46 8.33
CA ALA A 557 8.17 5.98 7.12
C ALA A 557 8.41 4.47 6.90
N ASP A 558 7.32 3.70 6.92
CA ASP A 558 7.32 2.22 6.87
C ASP A 558 6.97 1.66 5.47
N GLN A 559 6.99 2.50 4.43
CA GLN A 559 6.55 2.10 3.07
C GLN A 559 7.66 1.42 2.26
N THR A 560 8.81 1.15 2.88
CA THR A 560 9.99 0.54 2.22
C THR A 560 9.66 -0.84 1.66
N GLU A 561 8.96 -1.69 2.41
CA GLU A 561 8.61 -3.04 1.95
C GLU A 561 7.57 -3.02 0.81
N ILE A 562 6.56 -2.14 0.90
CA ILE A 562 5.57 -1.96 -0.18
C ILE A 562 6.25 -1.44 -1.44
N LEU A 563 7.15 -0.46 -1.34
CA LEU A 563 7.92 0.05 -2.46
C LEU A 563 8.92 -0.97 -3.00
N GLN A 564 9.54 -1.78 -2.15
CA GLN A 564 10.40 -2.88 -2.57
C GLN A 564 9.59 -4.00 -3.21
N ASN A 565 8.35 -4.25 -2.81
CA ASN A 565 7.44 -5.21 -3.42
C ASN A 565 6.85 -4.67 -4.72
N ILE A 566 6.58 -3.37 -4.82
CA ILE A 566 6.20 -2.69 -6.06
C ILE A 566 7.40 -2.70 -6.99
N TYR A 567 8.60 -2.32 -6.55
CA TYR A 567 9.84 -2.49 -7.29
C TYR A 567 10.05 -3.95 -7.65
N ALA A 568 9.86 -4.91 -6.75
CA ALA A 568 9.98 -6.35 -6.99
C ALA A 568 8.75 -6.96 -7.68
N LYS A 569 7.74 -6.16 -8.07
CA LYS A 569 6.66 -6.46 -9.03
C LYS A 569 6.87 -5.75 -10.37
N LEU A 570 7.52 -4.59 -10.36
CA LEU A 570 7.91 -3.74 -11.51
C LEU A 570 9.26 -4.16 -12.12
N MET A 571 10.12 -4.82 -11.34
CA MET A 571 11.48 -5.32 -11.66
C MET A 571 11.68 -6.85 -11.62
N PRO A 572 10.75 -7.73 -11.17
CA PRO A 572 10.89 -9.17 -11.36
C PRO A 572 10.59 -9.54 -12.83
N SER A 573 10.22 -8.55 -13.65
CA SER A 573 10.19 -8.58 -15.09
C SER A 573 11.59 -8.52 -15.71
N ALA A 574 12.64 -8.15 -14.96
CA ALA A 574 13.96 -7.94 -15.53
C ALA A 574 15.08 -8.88 -15.00
N LEU A 575 15.16 -9.21 -13.70
CA LEU A 575 16.46 -9.74 -13.18
C LEU A 575 16.48 -10.95 -12.23
N SER A 576 15.40 -11.43 -11.60
CA SER A 576 15.51 -12.55 -10.62
C SER A 576 15.24 -13.95 -11.17
N ARG A 577 14.93 -14.10 -12.46
CA ARG A 577 14.64 -15.40 -13.06
C ARG A 577 15.66 -15.69 -14.16
N ALA A 578 16.95 -15.60 -13.83
CA ALA A 578 18.00 -15.79 -14.81
C ALA A 578 19.09 -16.70 -14.27
N SER A 579 19.32 -17.85 -14.92
CA SER A 579 20.55 -18.61 -14.73
C SER A 579 21.65 -17.98 -15.60
N LEU A 580 22.77 -17.55 -15.00
CA LEU A 580 23.88 -16.95 -15.73
C LEU A 580 24.83 -18.04 -16.25
N VAL A 581 25.07 -18.03 -17.57
CA VAL A 581 26.10 -18.83 -18.24
C VAL A 581 27.24 -17.88 -18.63
N THR A 582 28.40 -18.05 -18.01
CA THR A 582 29.59 -17.24 -18.33
C THR A 582 30.16 -17.64 -19.69
N GLY A 583 30.87 -16.71 -20.34
CA GLY A 583 31.50 -16.98 -21.64
C GLY A 583 32.52 -18.12 -21.55
N ALA A 584 33.26 -18.18 -20.43
CA ALA A 584 34.21 -19.26 -20.14
C ALA A 584 33.53 -20.62 -20.04
N LEU A 585 32.40 -20.72 -19.32
CA LEU A 585 31.65 -21.97 -19.19
C LEU A 585 31.05 -22.41 -20.52
N TYR A 586 30.54 -21.48 -21.33
CA TYR A 586 29.96 -21.79 -22.63
C TYR A 586 30.98 -22.38 -23.62
N GLU A 587 32.17 -21.79 -23.70
CA GLU A 587 33.25 -22.34 -24.53
C GLU A 587 33.81 -23.65 -23.98
N GLU A 588 33.91 -23.81 -22.66
CA GLU A 588 34.31 -25.08 -22.05
C GLU A 588 33.33 -26.22 -22.36
N VAL A 589 32.02 -25.94 -22.30
CA VAL A 589 30.96 -26.89 -22.68
C VAL A 589 31.06 -27.27 -24.15
N LYS A 590 31.25 -26.29 -25.04
CA LYS A 590 31.37 -26.51 -26.48
C LYS A 590 32.52 -27.44 -26.85
N ASN A 591 33.64 -27.35 -26.14
CA ASN A 591 34.79 -28.24 -26.32
C ASN A 591 34.51 -29.69 -25.88
N HIS A 592 33.50 -29.93 -25.04
CA HIS A 592 33.13 -31.25 -24.54
C HIS A 592 31.86 -31.83 -25.20
N LEU A 593 31.33 -31.18 -26.24
CA LEU A 593 30.13 -31.63 -26.98
C LEU A 593 30.43 -32.54 -28.18
N GLU A 594 31.65 -33.04 -28.33
CA GLU A 594 32.05 -33.95 -29.42
C GLU A 594 31.30 -35.30 -29.36
N SER A 595 30.98 -35.79 -28.16
CA SER A 595 30.13 -36.97 -27.95
C SER A 595 29.28 -36.82 -26.68
N LEU A 596 28.09 -37.45 -26.68
CA LEU A 596 27.19 -37.45 -25.51
C LEU A 596 27.83 -38.11 -24.28
N GLU A 597 28.73 -39.08 -24.50
CA GLU A 597 29.45 -39.79 -23.44
C GLU A 597 30.50 -38.89 -22.77
N ALA A 598 31.24 -38.10 -23.56
CA ALA A 598 32.20 -37.12 -23.04
C ALA A 598 31.49 -36.01 -22.26
N PHE A 599 30.36 -35.52 -22.78
CA PHE A 599 29.54 -34.52 -22.12
C PHE A 599 28.96 -35.02 -20.78
N ALA A 600 28.42 -36.25 -20.74
CA ALA A 600 27.91 -36.84 -19.50
C ALA A 600 28.99 -36.94 -18.42
N GLY A 601 30.23 -37.31 -18.80
CA GLY A 601 31.38 -37.34 -17.89
C GLY A 601 31.78 -35.95 -17.38
N PHE A 602 31.71 -34.93 -18.24
CA PHE A 602 32.01 -33.54 -17.89
C PHE A 602 30.99 -32.95 -16.91
N VAL A 603 29.69 -33.09 -17.19
CA VAL A 603 28.62 -32.59 -16.29
C VAL A 603 28.68 -33.30 -14.93
N GLY A 604 29.04 -34.59 -14.89
CA GLY A 604 29.20 -35.35 -13.64
C GLY A 604 30.30 -34.81 -12.71
N GLN A 605 31.34 -34.20 -13.26
CA GLN A 605 32.47 -33.63 -12.50
C GLN A 605 32.22 -32.19 -12.03
N GLN A 606 31.16 -31.54 -12.52
CA GLN A 606 30.81 -30.17 -12.13
C GLN A 606 30.29 -30.12 -10.68
N THR A 607 30.57 -29.01 -10.00
CA THR A 607 29.97 -28.70 -8.69
C THR A 607 28.46 -28.52 -8.80
N SER A 608 27.70 -28.80 -7.73
CA SER A 608 26.23 -28.73 -7.73
C SER A 608 25.70 -27.43 -8.36
N ASN A 609 26.26 -26.28 -7.94
CA ASN A 609 25.86 -24.96 -8.42
C ASN A 609 26.21 -24.66 -9.89
N GLN A 610 27.11 -25.43 -10.52
CA GLN A 610 27.55 -25.25 -11.91
C GLN A 610 26.92 -26.26 -12.87
N ARG A 611 26.32 -27.35 -12.37
CA ARG A 611 25.71 -28.39 -13.22
C ARG A 611 24.56 -27.89 -14.06
N LEU A 612 23.63 -27.14 -13.47
CA LEU A 612 22.46 -26.63 -14.18
C LEU A 612 22.84 -25.56 -15.23
N PRO A 613 23.72 -24.57 -14.94
CA PRO A 613 24.32 -23.71 -15.97
C PRO A 613 25.02 -24.47 -17.11
N THR A 614 25.74 -25.54 -16.79
CA THR A 614 26.44 -26.40 -17.78
C THR A 614 25.44 -27.07 -18.73
N LEU A 615 24.31 -27.56 -18.21
CA LEU A 615 23.24 -28.16 -19.00
C LEU A 615 22.51 -27.15 -19.88
N PHE A 616 22.28 -25.93 -19.39
CA PHE A 616 21.70 -24.84 -20.18
C PHE A 616 22.61 -24.41 -21.34
N ALA A 617 23.91 -24.27 -21.08
CA ALA A 617 24.90 -24.01 -22.12
C ALA A 617 24.88 -25.10 -23.21
N ALA A 618 24.81 -26.38 -22.81
CA ALA A 618 24.75 -27.49 -23.74
C ALA A 618 23.43 -27.56 -24.54
N ALA A 619 22.28 -27.31 -23.90
CA ALA A 619 20.99 -27.30 -24.58
C ALA A 619 20.93 -26.26 -25.70
N VAL A 620 21.46 -25.07 -25.43
CA VAL A 620 21.60 -23.99 -26.43
C VAL A 620 22.61 -24.39 -27.52
N ALA A 621 23.79 -24.88 -27.13
CA ALA A 621 24.81 -25.32 -28.07
C ALA A 621 24.32 -26.48 -28.96
N MET A 622 23.36 -27.31 -28.52
CA MET A 622 22.79 -28.40 -29.31
C MET A 622 21.49 -28.06 -30.03
N LYS A 623 20.99 -26.81 -29.95
CA LYS A 623 19.69 -26.38 -30.49
C LYS A 623 18.51 -27.23 -29.99
N ALA A 624 18.50 -27.58 -28.71
CA ALA A 624 17.41 -28.33 -28.11
C ALA A 624 16.16 -27.44 -27.95
N GLY A 625 14.99 -27.98 -28.28
CA GLY A 625 13.69 -27.31 -28.05
C GLY A 625 13.14 -27.52 -26.65
N ASP A 626 13.39 -28.69 -26.05
CA ASP A 626 12.97 -29.02 -24.69
C ASP A 626 14.11 -29.73 -23.92
N ILE A 627 14.20 -29.49 -22.62
CA ILE A 627 14.99 -30.25 -21.64
C ILE A 627 14.02 -31.02 -20.75
N HIS A 628 14.20 -32.33 -20.64
CA HIS A 628 13.41 -33.24 -19.81
C HIS A 628 14.26 -33.75 -18.65
N ILE A 629 13.71 -33.79 -17.44
CA ILE A 629 14.33 -34.41 -16.27
C ILE A 629 13.33 -35.39 -15.66
N GLU A 630 13.72 -36.65 -15.62
CA GLU A 630 12.83 -37.76 -15.29
C GLU A 630 13.48 -38.69 -14.27
N PRO A 631 12.95 -38.80 -13.04
CA PRO A 631 13.40 -39.80 -12.08
C PRO A 631 12.91 -41.19 -12.48
N THR A 632 13.77 -42.18 -12.28
CA THR A 632 13.52 -43.62 -12.46
C THR A 632 13.74 -44.34 -11.13
N GLU A 633 13.56 -45.67 -11.10
CA GLU A 633 13.76 -46.49 -9.89
C GLU A 633 15.18 -46.39 -9.30
N LYS A 634 16.22 -46.13 -10.13
CA LYS A 634 17.63 -46.18 -9.70
C LYS A 634 18.42 -44.90 -9.93
N SER A 635 17.99 -44.04 -10.85
CA SER A 635 18.68 -42.81 -11.27
C SER A 635 17.68 -41.79 -11.78
N PHE A 636 18.10 -40.54 -12.01
CA PHE A 636 17.32 -39.59 -12.81
C PHE A 636 18.06 -39.25 -14.11
N GLU A 637 17.31 -39.19 -15.21
CA GLU A 637 17.83 -38.93 -16.54
C GLU A 637 17.56 -37.48 -16.96
N ILE A 638 18.52 -36.88 -17.65
CA ILE A 638 18.37 -35.59 -18.33
C ILE A 638 18.40 -35.84 -19.83
N ARG A 639 17.37 -35.38 -20.54
CA ARG A 639 17.18 -35.64 -21.98
C ARG A 639 16.87 -34.36 -22.73
N PHE A 640 17.48 -34.16 -23.89
CA PHE A 640 17.24 -33.00 -24.75
C PHE A 640 16.42 -33.40 -25.98
N ARG A 641 15.46 -32.57 -26.38
CA ARG A 641 14.73 -32.72 -27.64
C ARG A 641 15.44 -31.91 -28.73
N ILE A 642 16.20 -32.59 -29.58
CA ILE A 642 16.98 -31.97 -30.66
C ILE A 642 16.36 -32.41 -31.99
N ASP A 643 15.99 -31.45 -32.85
CA ASP A 643 15.30 -31.70 -34.13
C ASP A 643 14.04 -32.58 -34.00
N GLY A 644 13.32 -32.46 -32.89
CA GLY A 644 12.10 -33.22 -32.59
C GLY A 644 12.32 -34.60 -31.96
N ILE A 645 13.57 -35.08 -31.89
CA ILE A 645 13.94 -36.39 -31.32
C ILE A 645 14.48 -36.19 -29.90
N LEU A 646 13.98 -36.97 -28.93
CA LEU A 646 14.43 -36.95 -27.54
C LEU A 646 15.67 -37.85 -27.36
N LYS A 647 16.77 -37.29 -26.81
CA LYS A 647 18.04 -38.00 -26.58
C LYS A 647 18.51 -37.81 -25.15
N THR A 648 18.94 -38.88 -24.48
CA THR A 648 19.53 -38.82 -23.13
C THR A 648 20.93 -38.23 -23.21
N VAL A 649 21.18 -37.18 -22.42
CA VAL A 649 22.45 -36.43 -22.40
C VAL A 649 23.24 -36.63 -21.12
N ALA A 650 22.59 -36.97 -20.01
CA ALA A 650 23.25 -37.31 -18.75
C ALA A 650 22.31 -38.14 -17.85
N ALA A 651 22.88 -38.92 -16.92
CA ALA A 651 22.15 -39.66 -15.91
C ALA A 651 22.88 -39.59 -14.56
N PHE A 652 22.14 -39.40 -13.47
CA PHE A 652 22.69 -39.15 -12.14
C PHE A 652 22.04 -40.06 -11.09
N PRO A 653 22.73 -40.35 -9.97
CA PRO A 653 22.16 -41.16 -8.91
C PRO A 653 21.05 -40.41 -8.14
N LEU A 654 20.05 -41.17 -7.65
CA LEU A 654 18.82 -40.60 -7.10
C LEU A 654 19.01 -39.78 -5.80
N ASN A 655 20.14 -39.94 -5.10
CA ASN A 655 20.48 -39.13 -3.91
C ASN A 655 20.72 -37.65 -4.22
N GLU A 656 21.10 -37.31 -5.45
CA GLU A 656 21.35 -35.93 -5.89
C GLU A 656 20.07 -35.23 -6.40
N TYR A 657 19.01 -36.02 -6.64
CA TYR A 657 17.74 -35.56 -7.19
C TYR A 657 17.05 -34.46 -6.36
N PRO A 658 16.97 -34.53 -5.01
CA PRO A 658 16.34 -33.46 -4.22
C PRO A 658 17.04 -32.10 -4.31
N GLY A 659 18.37 -32.10 -4.39
CA GLY A 659 19.16 -30.88 -4.59
C GLY A 659 18.92 -30.27 -5.96
N PHE A 660 18.90 -31.12 -7.00
CA PHE A 660 18.64 -30.72 -8.37
C PHE A 660 17.24 -30.13 -8.56
N MET A 661 16.22 -30.77 -7.95
CA MET A 661 14.86 -30.26 -7.94
C MET A 661 14.72 -28.97 -7.12
N GLY A 662 15.48 -28.83 -6.03
CA GLY A 662 15.53 -27.60 -5.25
C GLY A 662 16.01 -26.40 -6.08
N GLU A 663 17.09 -26.56 -6.83
CA GLU A 663 17.64 -25.52 -7.71
C GLU A 663 16.66 -25.13 -8.83
N ILE A 664 16.02 -26.11 -9.47
CA ILE A 664 15.02 -25.87 -10.53
C ILE A 664 13.78 -25.16 -9.97
N LYS A 665 13.30 -25.57 -8.80
CA LYS A 665 12.17 -24.93 -8.12
C LYS A 665 12.48 -23.48 -7.76
N LEU A 666 13.67 -23.21 -7.24
CA LEU A 666 14.12 -21.85 -6.96
C LEU A 666 14.16 -20.99 -8.23
N LEU A 667 14.68 -21.51 -9.35
CA LEU A 667 14.65 -20.81 -10.64
C LEU A 667 13.22 -20.55 -11.14
N GLY A 668 12.32 -21.51 -10.91
CA GLY A 668 10.90 -21.40 -11.20
C GLY A 668 10.10 -20.57 -10.17
N GLY A 669 10.73 -19.92 -9.19
CA GLY A 669 10.03 -19.13 -8.18
C GLY A 669 9.18 -19.94 -7.19
N MET A 670 9.45 -21.24 -7.07
CA MET A 670 8.80 -22.19 -6.17
C MET A 670 9.62 -22.39 -4.89
N LYS A 671 8.97 -22.79 -3.79
CA LYS A 671 9.66 -23.11 -2.53
C LYS A 671 10.42 -24.43 -2.65
N ALA A 672 11.70 -24.43 -2.31
CA ALA A 672 12.50 -25.65 -2.23
C ALA A 672 11.91 -26.60 -1.16
N GLY A 673 11.44 -27.79 -1.58
CA GLY A 673 10.89 -28.82 -0.70
C GLY A 673 9.36 -28.99 -0.73
N GLU A 674 8.62 -28.08 -1.37
CA GLU A 674 7.17 -28.22 -1.54
C GLU A 674 6.85 -29.15 -2.72
N ILE A 675 6.09 -30.22 -2.51
CA ILE A 675 5.66 -31.15 -3.57
C ILE A 675 4.24 -30.75 -3.98
N ALA A 676 4.08 -30.23 -5.20
CA ALA A 676 2.81 -29.76 -5.74
C ALA A 676 2.41 -30.56 -6.99
N GLY A 677 1.10 -30.82 -7.14
CA GLY A 677 0.49 -31.69 -8.16
C GLY A 677 0.97 -31.47 -9.60
N VAL A 678 0.64 -30.30 -10.11
CA VAL A 678 1.03 -29.79 -11.43
C VAL A 678 1.42 -28.34 -11.19
N THR A 679 2.59 -27.91 -11.69
CA THR A 679 3.08 -26.55 -11.49
C THR A 679 3.77 -26.04 -12.76
N ASP A 680 3.25 -24.96 -13.31
CA ASP A 680 3.86 -24.24 -14.43
C ASP A 680 4.59 -22.99 -13.92
N SER A 681 5.74 -22.67 -14.53
CA SER A 681 6.51 -21.46 -14.24
C SER A 681 7.32 -21.00 -15.46
N ARG A 682 7.92 -19.82 -15.37
CA ARG A 682 8.81 -19.27 -16.38
C ARG A 682 10.05 -18.63 -15.74
N PHE A 683 11.21 -18.92 -16.32
CA PHE A 683 12.48 -18.27 -16.01
C PHE A 683 13.31 -18.12 -17.27
N SER A 684 14.52 -17.60 -17.19
CA SER A 684 15.38 -17.29 -18.33
C SER A 684 16.82 -17.77 -18.09
N ILE A 685 17.58 -17.93 -19.15
CA ILE A 685 19.03 -18.14 -19.13
C ILE A 685 19.67 -16.89 -19.70
N ASN A 686 20.61 -16.29 -18.98
CA ASN A 686 21.38 -15.15 -19.44
C ASN A 686 22.79 -15.62 -19.80
N PHE A 687 23.31 -15.16 -20.94
CA PHE A 687 24.67 -15.40 -21.38
C PHE A 687 25.51 -14.13 -21.18
N GLU A 688 26.75 -14.29 -20.72
CA GLU A 688 27.67 -13.16 -20.52
C GLU A 688 28.11 -12.52 -21.85
N GLN A 689 28.17 -13.29 -22.93
CA GLN A 689 28.57 -12.85 -24.27
C GLN A 689 27.54 -13.29 -25.31
N GLU A 690 27.36 -12.46 -26.34
CA GLU A 690 26.57 -12.81 -27.52
C GLU A 690 27.20 -14.00 -28.25
N ASN A 691 26.37 -14.86 -28.83
CA ASN A 691 26.84 -15.99 -29.62
C ASN A 691 26.03 -16.14 -30.91
N ASP A 692 26.61 -16.81 -31.92
CA ASP A 692 26.01 -16.97 -33.25
C ASP A 692 24.69 -17.79 -33.27
N ARG A 693 24.20 -18.25 -32.10
CA ARG A 693 23.07 -19.18 -31.98
C ARG A 693 21.88 -18.61 -31.20
N ILE A 694 22.01 -17.45 -30.55
CA ILE A 694 20.95 -16.76 -29.82
C ILE A 694 20.89 -15.31 -30.33
N ASP A 695 19.69 -14.78 -30.53
CA ASP A 695 19.47 -13.36 -30.80
C ASP A 695 19.52 -12.61 -29.45
N GLY A 696 20.63 -11.92 -29.18
CA GLY A 696 20.94 -11.31 -27.88
C GLY A 696 21.49 -12.28 -26.83
N ASN A 697 21.46 -11.87 -25.57
CA ASN A 697 22.11 -12.56 -24.44
C ASN A 697 21.14 -13.37 -23.57
N LYS A 698 19.93 -13.70 -24.05
CA LYS A 698 18.86 -14.25 -23.21
C LYS A 698 18.06 -15.34 -23.92
N VAL A 699 17.77 -16.44 -23.22
CA VAL A 699 16.83 -17.49 -23.64
C VAL A 699 15.73 -17.64 -22.59
N ASP A 700 14.47 -17.46 -22.97
CA ASP A 700 13.35 -17.66 -22.06
C ASP A 700 12.99 -19.16 -21.96
N ILE A 701 12.65 -19.63 -20.77
CA ILE A 701 12.27 -21.01 -20.47
C ILE A 701 10.86 -21.05 -19.90
N ARG A 702 10.02 -21.93 -20.45
CA ARG A 702 8.78 -22.38 -19.80
C ARG A 702 9.04 -23.70 -19.06
N LEU A 703 8.81 -23.70 -17.76
CA LEU A 703 9.00 -24.81 -16.84
C LEU A 703 7.64 -25.44 -16.52
N SER A 704 7.53 -26.76 -16.64
CA SER A 704 6.37 -27.54 -16.20
C SER A 704 6.86 -28.66 -15.30
N ILE A 705 6.28 -28.77 -14.11
CA ILE A 705 6.55 -29.83 -13.13
C ILE A 705 5.25 -30.60 -12.91
N ILE A 706 5.30 -31.92 -13.02
CA ILE A 706 4.18 -32.82 -12.73
C ILE A 706 4.62 -33.95 -11.81
N LEU A 707 3.71 -34.51 -11.00
CA LEU A 707 4.02 -35.72 -10.24
C LEU A 707 4.11 -36.96 -11.13
N GLY A 708 5.27 -37.62 -11.13
CA GLY A 708 5.52 -38.92 -11.74
C GLY A 708 5.67 -40.05 -10.71
N GLY A 709 5.74 -41.29 -11.18
CA GLY A 709 5.75 -42.49 -10.32
C GLY A 709 6.99 -42.66 -9.42
N PHE A 710 8.11 -42.01 -9.74
CA PHE A 710 9.37 -42.08 -8.98
C PHE A 710 9.82 -40.70 -8.44
N GLY A 711 8.96 -39.68 -8.55
CA GLY A 711 9.26 -38.29 -8.21
C GLY A 711 8.65 -37.32 -9.23
N GLU A 712 8.83 -36.02 -8.98
CA GLU A 712 8.43 -34.97 -9.91
C GLU A 712 9.16 -35.08 -11.26
N THR A 713 8.42 -34.94 -12.35
CA THR A 713 8.98 -34.87 -13.71
C THR A 713 9.00 -33.44 -14.17
N VAL A 714 10.11 -33.00 -14.75
CA VAL A 714 10.32 -31.61 -15.19
C VAL A 714 10.46 -31.55 -16.71
N VAL A 715 9.75 -30.62 -17.33
CA VAL A 715 9.94 -30.23 -18.73
C VAL A 715 10.25 -28.73 -18.79
N MET A 716 11.37 -28.36 -19.40
CA MET A 716 11.79 -26.99 -19.64
C MET A 716 11.86 -26.74 -21.15
N ARG A 717 10.95 -25.92 -21.69
CA ARG A 717 10.92 -25.55 -23.10
C ARG A 717 11.73 -24.28 -23.33
N LEU A 718 12.72 -24.33 -24.23
CA LEU A 718 13.53 -23.18 -24.61
C LEU A 718 12.79 -22.38 -25.69
N LEU A 719 12.49 -21.13 -25.38
CA LEU A 719 11.88 -20.18 -26.29
C LEU A 719 13.01 -19.40 -26.97
N ASN A 720 13.40 -19.83 -28.17
CA ASN A 720 14.35 -19.08 -28.97
C ASN A 720 13.68 -17.79 -29.46
N GLN A 721 14.19 -16.64 -29.04
CA GLN A 721 13.95 -15.36 -29.73
C GLN A 721 14.73 -15.30 -31.04
N SER A 722 14.66 -16.32 -31.89
CA SER A 722 14.92 -16.02 -33.30
C SER A 722 13.80 -15.08 -33.71
N ALA A 723 14.11 -13.82 -34.01
CA ALA A 723 13.15 -12.87 -34.54
C ALA A 723 12.39 -13.53 -35.70
N THR A 724 11.20 -14.07 -35.40
CA THR A 724 10.29 -14.54 -36.43
C THR A 724 9.79 -13.25 -37.02
N LYS A 725 10.32 -12.85 -38.18
CA LYS A 725 9.86 -11.66 -38.90
C LYS A 725 8.34 -11.76 -39.00
N LEU A 726 7.63 -10.94 -38.22
CA LEU A 726 6.17 -10.81 -38.22
C LEU A 726 5.72 -10.06 -39.49
N ASP A 727 6.20 -10.53 -40.63
CA ASP A 727 5.89 -10.00 -41.95
C ASP A 727 4.94 -10.99 -42.64
N LEU A 728 3.75 -10.51 -43.02
CA LEU A 728 2.77 -11.28 -43.79
C LEU A 728 3.38 -11.88 -45.07
N ALA A 729 4.39 -11.22 -45.65
CA ALA A 729 5.09 -11.74 -46.82
C ALA A 729 5.88 -13.04 -46.54
N ALA A 730 6.29 -13.27 -45.29
CA ALA A 730 7.04 -14.46 -44.89
C ALA A 730 6.16 -15.71 -44.69
N LEU A 731 4.84 -15.54 -44.60
CA LEU A 731 3.88 -16.65 -44.41
C LEU A 731 3.58 -17.43 -45.70
N ASN A 732 4.06 -16.94 -46.85
CA ASN A 732 3.79 -17.48 -48.19
C ASN A 732 2.29 -17.55 -48.50
N ILE A 733 1.54 -16.50 -48.12
CA ILE A 733 0.14 -16.33 -48.53
C ILE A 733 0.13 -15.96 -50.02
N ARG A 734 -0.62 -16.69 -50.85
CA ARG A 734 -0.78 -16.37 -52.26
C ARG A 734 -1.37 -14.97 -52.41
N LYS A 735 -0.87 -14.20 -53.40
CA LYS A 735 -1.25 -12.81 -53.64
C LYS A 735 -2.78 -12.58 -53.60
N GLN A 736 -3.55 -13.43 -54.26
CA GLN A 736 -5.01 -13.33 -54.27
C GLN A 736 -5.64 -13.38 -52.86
N ASN A 737 -5.23 -14.35 -52.03
CA ASN A 737 -5.71 -14.48 -50.66
C ASN A 737 -5.16 -13.36 -49.78
N LEU A 738 -3.94 -12.90 -50.04
CA LEU A 738 -3.33 -11.77 -49.35
C LEU A 738 -4.09 -10.48 -49.64
N ASP A 739 -4.45 -10.20 -50.90
CA ASP A 739 -5.20 -9.00 -51.29
C ASP A 739 -6.58 -8.97 -50.60
N ARG A 740 -7.28 -10.11 -50.54
CA ARG A 740 -8.54 -10.26 -49.79
C ARG A 740 -8.38 -10.03 -48.29
N LEU A 741 -7.30 -10.55 -47.72
CA LEU A 741 -6.96 -10.32 -46.31
C LEU A 741 -6.68 -8.85 -46.05
N LEU A 742 -5.89 -8.20 -46.92
CA LEU A 742 -5.56 -6.78 -46.82
C LEU A 742 -6.81 -5.90 -46.92
N GLU A 743 -7.71 -6.19 -47.87
CA GLU A 743 -8.99 -5.48 -48.00
C GLU A 743 -9.87 -5.67 -46.74
N ALA A 744 -9.92 -6.89 -46.19
CA ALA A 744 -10.72 -7.18 -45.01
C ALA A 744 -10.20 -6.48 -43.74
N ILE A 745 -8.89 -6.41 -43.53
CA ILE A 745 -8.30 -5.79 -42.33
C ILE A 745 -8.31 -4.25 -42.40
N GLU A 746 -8.52 -3.67 -43.58
CA GLU A 746 -8.67 -2.22 -43.76
C GLU A 746 -10.10 -1.74 -43.46
N LYS A 747 -11.07 -2.66 -43.32
CA LYS A 747 -12.42 -2.31 -42.88
C LYS A 747 -12.40 -1.82 -41.42
N PRO A 748 -13.19 -0.79 -41.08
CA PRO A 748 -13.17 -0.18 -39.74
C PRO A 748 -13.72 -1.11 -38.65
N TYR A 749 -14.63 -2.02 -39.00
CA TYR A 749 -15.24 -2.97 -38.08
C TYR A 749 -15.63 -4.26 -38.77
N GLY A 750 -15.97 -5.27 -37.99
CA GLY A 750 -16.38 -6.60 -38.43
C GLY A 750 -15.41 -7.67 -37.93
N MET A 751 -15.65 -8.92 -38.31
CA MET A 751 -14.98 -10.08 -37.74
C MET A 751 -14.13 -10.83 -38.77
N ILE A 752 -12.87 -11.08 -38.43
CA ILE A 752 -11.95 -11.90 -39.20
C ILE A 752 -11.56 -13.11 -38.37
N LEU A 753 -11.84 -14.30 -38.89
CA LEU A 753 -11.56 -15.55 -38.19
C LEU A 753 -10.53 -16.36 -38.95
N ASN A 754 -9.49 -16.80 -38.24
CA ASN A 754 -8.46 -17.66 -38.78
C ASN A 754 -8.54 -19.04 -38.14
N THR A 755 -8.84 -20.06 -38.94
CA THR A 755 -9.18 -21.39 -38.44
C THR A 755 -8.20 -22.47 -38.87
N GLY A 756 -8.24 -23.59 -38.16
CA GLY A 756 -7.39 -24.75 -38.42
C GLY A 756 -7.04 -25.54 -37.16
N PRO A 757 -6.42 -26.72 -37.29
CA PRO A 757 -6.04 -27.55 -36.16
C PRO A 757 -4.90 -26.93 -35.32
N THR A 758 -4.59 -27.53 -34.18
CA THR A 758 -3.45 -27.11 -33.35
C THR A 758 -2.14 -27.23 -34.14
N GLY A 759 -1.28 -26.22 -34.04
CA GLY A 759 0.00 -26.19 -34.78
C GLY A 759 -0.12 -25.85 -36.27
N SER A 760 -1.27 -25.35 -36.75
CA SER A 760 -1.44 -24.93 -38.14
C SER A 760 -0.91 -23.52 -38.47
N GLY A 761 -0.30 -22.83 -37.49
CA GLY A 761 0.27 -21.49 -37.66
C GLY A 761 -0.70 -20.32 -37.46
N LYS A 762 -1.90 -20.56 -36.92
CA LYS A 762 -2.95 -19.52 -36.75
C LYS A 762 -2.47 -18.29 -35.98
N THR A 763 -1.81 -18.54 -34.84
CA THR A 763 -1.26 -17.50 -33.99
C THR A 763 -0.25 -16.66 -34.75
N THR A 764 0.68 -17.28 -35.48
CA THR A 764 1.68 -16.55 -36.27
C THR A 764 1.04 -15.66 -37.33
N THR A 765 -0.02 -16.12 -37.99
CA THR A 765 -0.79 -15.31 -38.95
C THR A 765 -1.48 -14.13 -38.27
N LEU A 766 -2.19 -14.35 -37.16
CA LEU A 766 -2.82 -13.28 -36.39
C LEU A 766 -1.81 -12.23 -35.93
N TYR A 767 -0.68 -12.66 -35.41
CA TYR A 767 0.38 -11.76 -34.96
C TYR A 767 1.00 -10.95 -36.11
N SER A 768 1.09 -11.51 -37.31
CA SER A 768 1.55 -10.79 -38.50
C SER A 768 0.53 -9.75 -38.98
N ILE A 769 -0.78 -10.05 -38.86
CA ILE A 769 -1.87 -9.09 -39.10
C ILE A 769 -1.79 -7.96 -38.07
N LEU A 770 -1.69 -8.30 -36.79
CA LEU A 770 -1.57 -7.33 -35.69
C LEU A 770 -0.36 -6.42 -35.87
N ALA A 771 0.81 -6.98 -36.19
CA ALA A 771 2.02 -6.20 -36.43
C ALA A 771 1.85 -5.20 -37.59
N ARG A 772 1.07 -5.54 -38.62
CA ARG A 772 0.75 -4.63 -39.74
C ARG A 772 -0.25 -3.55 -39.36
N LEU A 773 -1.25 -3.88 -38.54
CA LEU A 773 -2.29 -2.95 -38.09
C LEU A 773 -1.81 -2.05 -36.95
N ASN A 774 -0.72 -2.43 -36.27
CA ASN A 774 -0.11 -1.70 -35.17
C ASN A 774 0.45 -0.34 -35.63
N LYS A 775 -0.42 0.66 -35.61
CA LYS A 775 -0.10 2.06 -35.87
C LYS A 775 -0.37 2.86 -34.59
N PRO A 776 0.38 3.93 -34.31
CA PRO A 776 0.21 4.73 -33.09
C PRO A 776 -1.22 5.25 -32.86
N GLU A 777 -1.98 5.45 -33.92
CA GLU A 777 -3.36 5.95 -33.91
C GLU A 777 -4.43 4.86 -33.73
N ILE A 778 -4.07 3.57 -33.72
CA ILE A 778 -5.00 2.43 -33.62
C ILE A 778 -4.77 1.72 -32.29
N LYS A 779 -5.77 1.70 -31.41
CA LYS A 779 -5.71 0.99 -30.13
C LYS A 779 -6.09 -0.48 -30.33
N ILE A 780 -5.10 -1.34 -30.17
CA ILE A 780 -5.27 -2.79 -30.31
C ILE A 780 -5.11 -3.48 -28.96
N ILE A 781 -6.08 -4.32 -28.60
CA ILE A 781 -6.05 -5.09 -27.35
C ILE A 781 -6.23 -6.57 -27.65
N THR A 782 -5.43 -7.44 -27.04
CA THR A 782 -5.52 -8.90 -27.20
C THR A 782 -5.84 -9.61 -25.88
N VAL A 783 -6.65 -10.68 -25.93
CA VAL A 783 -6.86 -11.63 -24.82
C VAL A 783 -6.38 -12.99 -25.26
N GLU A 784 -5.45 -13.60 -24.53
CA GLU A 784 -4.76 -14.82 -24.97
C GLU A 784 -4.57 -15.84 -23.83
N ASP A 785 -4.27 -17.09 -24.16
CA ASP A 785 -4.08 -18.17 -23.18
C ASP A 785 -3.04 -19.20 -23.68
N PRO A 786 -1.74 -19.03 -23.35
CA PRO A 786 -1.08 -17.83 -22.84
C PRO A 786 -0.69 -16.83 -23.94
N ILE A 787 -0.14 -15.66 -23.59
CA ILE A 787 0.49 -14.76 -24.58
C ILE A 787 1.72 -15.46 -25.19
N GLU A 788 1.70 -15.62 -26.52
CA GLU A 788 2.71 -16.37 -27.28
C GLU A 788 3.90 -15.49 -27.72
N TYR A 789 3.64 -14.25 -28.15
CA TYR A 789 4.68 -13.26 -28.44
C TYR A 789 4.29 -11.90 -27.84
N GLN A 790 5.28 -11.07 -27.51
CA GLN A 790 5.03 -9.68 -27.15
C GLN A 790 5.29 -8.77 -28.35
N ILE A 791 4.29 -8.01 -28.77
CA ILE A 791 4.41 -6.98 -29.80
C ILE A 791 4.37 -5.61 -29.12
N ALA A 792 5.44 -4.84 -29.28
CA ALA A 792 5.49 -3.48 -28.75
C ALA A 792 4.37 -2.61 -29.33
N GLY A 793 3.64 -1.90 -28.46
CA GLY A 793 2.52 -1.03 -28.86
C GLY A 793 1.13 -1.66 -28.75
N LEU A 794 1.02 -2.97 -28.57
CA LEU A 794 -0.25 -3.66 -28.28
C LEU A 794 -0.45 -3.80 -26.77
N LEU A 795 -1.71 -3.70 -26.32
CA LEU A 795 -2.08 -4.11 -24.96
C LEU A 795 -2.47 -5.59 -25.00
N GLN A 796 -1.57 -6.48 -24.58
CA GLN A 796 -1.83 -7.92 -24.56
C GLN A 796 -2.10 -8.39 -23.14
N THR A 797 -3.24 -9.05 -22.92
CA THR A 797 -3.63 -9.63 -21.63
C THR A 797 -3.80 -11.14 -21.75
N GLN A 798 -3.57 -11.84 -20.65
CA GLN A 798 -3.70 -13.28 -20.57
C GLN A 798 -4.92 -13.66 -19.72
N THR A 799 -5.66 -14.69 -20.12
CA THR A 799 -6.71 -15.24 -19.26
C THR A 799 -6.13 -15.85 -17.99
N ASN A 800 -6.94 -15.85 -16.94
CA ASN A 800 -6.67 -16.48 -15.67
C ASN A 800 -7.99 -17.03 -15.11
N ASP A 801 -8.31 -18.26 -15.47
CA ASP A 801 -9.57 -18.90 -15.09
C ASP A 801 -9.70 -19.06 -13.56
N GLU A 802 -8.58 -19.29 -12.85
CA GLU A 802 -8.57 -19.43 -11.38
C GLU A 802 -8.92 -18.13 -10.65
N ALA A 803 -8.58 -16.98 -11.23
CA ALA A 803 -8.94 -15.65 -10.72
C ALA A 803 -10.27 -15.12 -11.31
N GLY A 804 -11.00 -15.92 -12.10
CA GLY A 804 -12.25 -15.53 -12.76
C GLY A 804 -12.09 -14.61 -13.98
N TYR A 805 -10.88 -14.48 -14.52
CA TYR A 805 -10.57 -13.68 -15.71
C TYR A 805 -10.53 -14.55 -16.98
N THR A 806 -11.68 -15.07 -17.40
CA THR A 806 -11.88 -15.90 -18.59
C THR A 806 -11.92 -15.07 -19.88
N PHE A 807 -11.94 -15.69 -21.07
CA PHE A 807 -12.08 -14.96 -22.34
C PHE A 807 -13.32 -14.04 -22.37
N ALA A 808 -14.47 -14.54 -21.90
CA ALA A 808 -15.71 -13.76 -21.86
C ALA A 808 -15.64 -12.58 -20.86
N THR A 809 -15.12 -12.79 -19.65
CA THR A 809 -15.02 -11.70 -18.67
C THR A 809 -13.97 -10.68 -19.07
N ALA A 810 -12.85 -11.13 -19.65
CA ALA A 810 -11.83 -10.27 -20.25
C ALA A 810 -12.43 -9.42 -21.38
N LEU A 811 -13.13 -10.03 -22.34
CA LEU A 811 -13.75 -9.29 -23.45
C LEU A 811 -14.70 -8.20 -22.97
N ARG A 812 -15.58 -8.49 -22.00
CA ARG A 812 -16.48 -7.48 -21.40
C ARG A 812 -15.72 -6.33 -20.74
N ALA A 813 -14.59 -6.63 -20.10
CA ALA A 813 -13.74 -5.61 -19.51
C ALA A 813 -13.00 -4.78 -20.57
N LEU A 814 -12.54 -5.43 -21.65
CA LEU A 814 -11.84 -4.77 -22.75
C LEU A 814 -12.71 -3.80 -23.51
N MET A 815 -14.02 -4.04 -23.64
CA MET A 815 -14.93 -3.09 -24.29
C MET A 815 -14.94 -1.72 -23.58
N ARG A 816 -14.68 -1.68 -22.27
CA ARG A 816 -14.57 -0.42 -21.50
C ARG A 816 -13.24 0.33 -21.74
N GLN A 817 -12.29 -0.32 -22.42
CA GLN A 817 -11.02 0.28 -22.81
C GLN A 817 -11.10 0.98 -24.18
N ASN A 818 -12.25 0.99 -24.85
CA ASN A 818 -12.44 1.59 -26.17
C ASN A 818 -11.36 1.16 -27.21
N PRO A 819 -11.21 -0.15 -27.47
CA PRO A 819 -10.32 -0.64 -28.52
C PRO A 819 -10.86 -0.28 -29.91
N ASP A 820 -9.99 -0.09 -30.89
CA ASP A 820 -10.37 -0.10 -32.32
C ASP A 820 -10.37 -1.54 -32.85
N ILE A 821 -9.39 -2.33 -32.39
CA ILE A 821 -9.18 -3.72 -32.79
C ILE A 821 -9.07 -4.60 -31.54
N ILE A 822 -9.79 -5.71 -31.56
CA ILE A 822 -9.77 -6.73 -30.50
C ILE A 822 -9.25 -8.03 -31.09
N MET A 823 -8.24 -8.65 -30.48
CA MET A 823 -7.84 -10.02 -30.80
C MET A 823 -8.19 -10.97 -29.66
N ILE A 824 -8.90 -12.04 -29.98
CA ILE A 824 -9.19 -13.14 -29.06
C ILE A 824 -8.32 -14.32 -29.48
N GLY A 825 -7.53 -14.85 -28.55
CA GLY A 825 -6.62 -15.96 -28.82
C GLY A 825 -7.34 -17.14 -29.44
N GLU A 826 -8.50 -17.49 -28.88
CA GLU A 826 -9.39 -18.54 -29.40
C GLU A 826 -10.83 -18.38 -28.89
N ILE A 827 -11.82 -18.61 -29.75
CA ILE A 827 -13.23 -18.77 -29.36
C ILE A 827 -13.48 -20.25 -29.01
N ARG A 828 -13.76 -20.54 -27.74
CA ARG A 828 -13.95 -21.91 -27.24
C ARG A 828 -15.40 -22.23 -26.87
N ASP A 829 -16.15 -21.22 -26.46
CA ASP A 829 -17.49 -21.31 -25.90
C ASP A 829 -18.48 -20.34 -26.58
N ASP A 830 -19.76 -20.54 -26.27
CA ASP A 830 -20.91 -19.77 -26.76
C ASP A 830 -20.86 -18.31 -26.30
N GLU A 831 -20.57 -18.09 -25.03
CA GLU A 831 -20.51 -16.76 -24.43
C GLU A 831 -19.45 -15.86 -25.09
N THR A 832 -18.24 -16.38 -25.30
CA THR A 832 -17.14 -15.68 -25.99
C THR A 832 -17.49 -15.40 -27.45
N ALA A 833 -18.15 -16.35 -28.13
CA ALA A 833 -18.59 -16.18 -29.51
C ALA A 833 -19.63 -15.08 -29.67
N GLU A 834 -20.63 -15.03 -28.78
CA GLU A 834 -21.68 -14.01 -28.79
C GLU A 834 -21.10 -12.61 -28.56
N ILE A 835 -20.22 -12.45 -27.57
CA ILE A 835 -19.57 -11.16 -27.29
C ILE A 835 -18.71 -10.72 -28.47
N ALA A 836 -17.96 -11.63 -29.09
CA ALA A 836 -17.12 -11.33 -30.25
C ALA A 836 -17.94 -10.79 -31.44
N ILE A 837 -19.08 -11.42 -31.73
CA ILE A 837 -19.99 -11.01 -32.82
C ILE A 837 -20.65 -9.66 -32.50
N GLN A 838 -21.07 -9.45 -31.26
CA GLN A 838 -21.61 -8.17 -30.81
C GLN A 838 -20.57 -7.05 -30.94
N SER A 839 -19.33 -7.27 -30.51
CA SER A 839 -18.24 -6.30 -30.65
C SER A 839 -17.96 -5.96 -32.12
N ALA A 840 -17.92 -6.97 -32.98
CA ALA A 840 -17.75 -6.80 -34.42
C ALA A 840 -18.88 -5.98 -35.05
N SER A 841 -20.13 -6.24 -34.65
CA SER A 841 -21.32 -5.53 -35.15
C SER A 841 -21.45 -4.10 -34.63
N THR A 842 -20.84 -3.81 -33.47
CA THR A 842 -20.96 -2.52 -32.77
C THR A 842 -19.81 -1.57 -33.06
N GLY A 843 -18.97 -1.87 -34.07
CA GLY A 843 -17.98 -0.93 -34.58
C GLY A 843 -16.51 -1.27 -34.31
N HIS A 844 -16.19 -2.52 -33.92
CA HIS A 844 -14.81 -2.96 -33.67
C HIS A 844 -14.35 -3.95 -34.74
N LEU A 845 -13.07 -3.94 -35.09
CA LEU A 845 -12.48 -5.02 -35.89
C LEU A 845 -12.05 -6.15 -34.94
N VAL A 846 -12.70 -7.30 -35.03
CA VAL A 846 -12.43 -8.46 -34.16
C VAL A 846 -11.64 -9.51 -34.94
N LEU A 847 -10.48 -9.89 -34.41
CA LEU A 847 -9.62 -10.96 -34.91
C LEU A 847 -9.68 -12.13 -33.95
N SER A 848 -9.87 -13.36 -34.44
CA SER A 848 -9.83 -14.52 -33.54
C SER A 848 -9.42 -15.81 -34.25
N THR A 849 -9.10 -16.84 -33.45
CA THR A 849 -9.00 -18.21 -33.94
C THR A 849 -10.16 -19.07 -33.52
N LEU A 850 -10.45 -20.07 -34.35
CA LEU A 850 -11.46 -21.09 -34.08
C LEU A 850 -10.99 -22.43 -34.64
N HIS A 851 -11.30 -23.53 -33.97
CA HIS A 851 -11.11 -24.86 -34.53
C HIS A 851 -12.21 -25.21 -35.53
N ALA A 852 -11.90 -25.04 -36.82
CA ALA A 852 -12.66 -25.52 -37.96
C ALA A 852 -11.74 -26.14 -39.00
N ASN A 853 -12.29 -26.99 -39.86
CA ASN A 853 -11.54 -27.66 -40.93
C ASN A 853 -11.57 -26.90 -42.26
N SER A 854 -12.49 -25.95 -42.41
CA SER A 854 -12.59 -25.06 -43.57
C SER A 854 -13.17 -23.69 -43.20
N ALA A 855 -12.98 -22.69 -44.05
CA ALA A 855 -13.52 -21.34 -43.91
C ALA A 855 -15.05 -21.37 -43.82
N ALA A 856 -15.72 -22.10 -44.71
CA ALA A 856 -17.17 -22.30 -44.64
C ALA A 856 -17.60 -23.07 -43.39
N GLY A 857 -16.80 -24.04 -42.93
CA GLY A 857 -17.05 -24.78 -41.69
C GLY A 857 -17.07 -23.91 -40.43
N THR A 858 -16.40 -22.75 -40.47
CA THR A 858 -16.41 -21.74 -39.39
C THR A 858 -17.85 -21.27 -39.09
N VAL A 859 -18.66 -21.05 -40.14
CA VAL A 859 -20.06 -20.63 -40.00
C VAL A 859 -20.86 -21.66 -39.20
N SER A 860 -20.79 -22.93 -39.60
CA SER A 860 -21.50 -24.01 -38.90
C SER A 860 -21.05 -24.17 -37.45
N ARG A 861 -19.77 -23.94 -37.16
CA ARG A 861 -19.22 -24.03 -35.81
C ARG A 861 -19.77 -22.93 -34.90
N LEU A 862 -19.86 -21.69 -35.38
CA LEU A 862 -20.43 -20.57 -34.62
C LEU A 862 -21.94 -20.71 -34.43
N LEU A 863 -22.69 -21.16 -35.44
CA LEU A 863 -24.13 -21.43 -35.29
C LEU A 863 -24.39 -22.51 -34.24
N LYS A 864 -23.53 -23.54 -34.14
CA LYS A 864 -23.61 -24.56 -33.08
C LYS A 864 -23.26 -24.04 -31.69
N MET A 865 -22.56 -22.92 -31.60
CA MET A 865 -22.28 -22.19 -30.36
C MET A 865 -23.43 -21.24 -29.98
N GLY A 866 -24.61 -21.34 -30.62
CA GLY A 866 -25.80 -20.57 -30.23
C GLY A 866 -25.89 -19.17 -30.83
N THR A 867 -24.98 -18.81 -31.74
CA THR A 867 -25.01 -17.50 -32.41
C THR A 867 -26.07 -17.44 -33.51
N SER A 868 -26.68 -16.28 -33.73
CA SER A 868 -27.66 -16.06 -34.80
C SER A 868 -26.99 -16.00 -36.18
N GLY A 869 -27.64 -16.60 -37.19
CA GLY A 869 -27.18 -16.49 -38.58
C GLY A 869 -27.17 -15.05 -39.08
N ASP A 870 -28.17 -14.24 -38.69
CA ASP A 870 -28.24 -12.83 -39.10
C ASP A 870 -27.11 -12.00 -38.47
N ASP A 871 -26.82 -12.21 -37.19
CA ASP A 871 -25.74 -11.49 -36.50
C ASP A 871 -24.38 -11.88 -37.09
N LEU A 872 -24.18 -13.17 -37.36
CA LEU A 872 -22.95 -13.66 -37.97
C LEU A 872 -22.76 -13.16 -39.41
N ALA A 873 -23.83 -13.12 -40.19
CA ALA A 873 -23.81 -12.58 -41.55
C ALA A 873 -23.40 -11.10 -41.55
N ASN A 874 -23.99 -10.30 -40.67
CA ASN A 874 -23.71 -8.86 -40.58
C ASN A 874 -22.34 -8.55 -39.97
N ALA A 875 -21.85 -9.38 -39.04
CA ALA A 875 -20.58 -9.18 -38.37
C ALA A 875 -19.36 -9.65 -39.17
N GLY A 876 -19.50 -10.68 -40.03
CA GLY A 876 -18.38 -11.30 -40.72
C GLY A 876 -17.76 -10.42 -41.81
N ASN A 877 -16.44 -10.32 -41.84
CA ASN A 877 -15.68 -9.70 -42.94
C ASN A 877 -14.96 -10.75 -43.80
N LEU A 878 -14.23 -11.65 -43.15
CA LEU A 878 -13.41 -12.67 -43.81
C LEU A 878 -13.19 -13.87 -42.89
N PHE A 879 -13.56 -15.06 -43.35
CA PHE A 879 -13.22 -16.29 -42.64
C PHE A 879 -12.15 -17.06 -43.42
N MET A 880 -11.12 -17.51 -42.71
CA MET A 880 -9.97 -18.20 -43.27
C MET A 880 -9.79 -19.56 -42.62
N ALA A 881 -9.21 -20.50 -43.36
CA ALA A 881 -8.65 -21.71 -42.80
C ALA A 881 -7.23 -21.93 -43.32
N GLN A 882 -6.35 -22.43 -42.46
CA GLN A 882 -4.95 -22.68 -42.81
C GLN A 882 -4.42 -24.00 -42.27
N ARG A 883 -3.43 -24.55 -43.00
CA ARG A 883 -2.58 -25.66 -42.57
C ARG A 883 -1.12 -25.41 -42.91
N LEU A 884 -0.21 -26.09 -42.21
CA LEU A 884 1.23 -26.03 -42.49
C LEU A 884 1.67 -27.24 -43.31
N VAL A 885 2.35 -26.95 -44.41
CA VAL A 885 3.10 -27.91 -45.21
C VAL A 885 4.59 -27.64 -45.08
N ARG A 886 5.41 -28.70 -45.08
CA ARG A 886 6.87 -28.58 -45.11
C ARG A 886 7.34 -28.03 -46.45
N THR A 887 8.34 -27.15 -46.40
CA THR A 887 8.94 -26.56 -47.61
C THR A 887 10.07 -27.45 -48.11
N LEU A 888 10.07 -27.77 -49.41
CA LEU A 888 11.13 -28.58 -50.02
C LEU A 888 12.48 -27.87 -49.92
N CYS A 889 13.55 -28.64 -49.69
CA CYS A 889 14.89 -28.07 -49.61
C CYS A 889 15.39 -27.64 -51.00
N ASP A 890 15.71 -26.36 -51.17
CA ASP A 890 16.18 -25.80 -52.45
C ASP A 890 17.48 -26.43 -52.97
N ARG A 891 18.26 -27.07 -52.10
CA ARG A 891 19.53 -27.71 -52.49
C ARG A 891 19.41 -29.14 -52.97
N CYS A 892 18.30 -29.83 -52.65
CA CYS A 892 18.15 -31.25 -52.96
C CYS A 892 16.77 -31.64 -53.50
N LYS A 893 15.85 -30.69 -53.70
CA LYS A 893 14.56 -30.97 -54.35
C LYS A 893 14.78 -31.48 -55.77
N GLN A 894 13.96 -32.45 -56.19
CA GLN A 894 14.08 -33.11 -57.49
C GLN A 894 12.78 -32.97 -58.27
N GLU A 895 12.88 -32.58 -59.53
CA GLU A 895 11.75 -32.51 -60.44
C GLU A 895 11.40 -33.92 -60.97
N SER A 896 10.11 -34.23 -61.02
CA SER A 896 9.60 -35.56 -61.35
C SER A 896 8.26 -35.46 -62.10
N ALA A 897 8.07 -36.31 -63.11
CA ALA A 897 6.78 -36.42 -63.79
C ALA A 897 5.74 -37.09 -62.87
N PRO A 898 4.51 -36.56 -62.78
CA PRO A 898 3.45 -37.16 -61.97
C PRO A 898 3.03 -38.52 -62.56
N THR A 899 2.63 -39.44 -61.69
CA THR A 899 1.98 -40.69 -62.09
C THR A 899 0.59 -40.44 -62.68
N ALA A 900 -0.02 -41.47 -63.29
CA ALA A 900 -1.38 -41.35 -63.85
C ALA A 900 -2.43 -40.97 -62.79
N GLU A 901 -2.29 -41.48 -61.57
CA GLU A 901 -3.17 -41.15 -60.44
C GLU A 901 -2.94 -39.72 -59.96
N GLU A 902 -1.69 -39.30 -59.78
CA GLU A 902 -1.34 -37.93 -59.41
C GLU A 902 -1.84 -36.93 -60.47
N THR A 903 -1.72 -37.27 -61.76
CA THR A 903 -2.23 -36.44 -62.87
C THR A 903 -3.75 -36.28 -62.81
N ALA A 904 -4.49 -37.36 -62.52
CA ALA A 904 -5.95 -37.30 -62.38
C ALA A 904 -6.38 -36.40 -61.21
N ILE A 905 -5.66 -36.47 -60.07
CA ILE A 905 -5.90 -35.60 -58.91
C ILE A 905 -5.62 -34.14 -59.27
N LEU A 906 -4.47 -33.86 -59.89
CA LEU A 906 -4.08 -32.52 -60.31
C LEU A 906 -5.13 -31.90 -61.24
N GLU A 907 -5.52 -32.59 -62.32
CA GLU A 907 -6.49 -32.06 -63.29
C GLU A 907 -7.88 -31.87 -62.68
N ARG A 908 -8.35 -32.78 -61.82
CA ARG A 908 -9.63 -32.63 -61.12
C ARG A 908 -9.68 -31.38 -60.26
N ILE A 909 -8.60 -31.09 -59.52
CA ILE A 909 -8.52 -29.94 -58.61
C ILE A 909 -8.29 -28.63 -59.39
N LEU A 910 -7.45 -28.65 -60.42
CA LEU A 910 -7.22 -27.47 -61.27
C LEU A 910 -8.48 -27.06 -62.03
N ALA A 911 -9.29 -28.03 -62.49
CA ALA A 911 -10.55 -27.78 -63.17
C ALA A 911 -11.64 -27.16 -62.27
N SER A 912 -11.53 -27.31 -60.94
CA SER A 912 -12.47 -26.72 -59.99
C SER A 912 -12.11 -25.30 -59.55
N ILE A 913 -10.98 -24.75 -60.02
CA ILE A 913 -10.58 -23.36 -59.75
C ILE A 913 -11.44 -22.42 -60.59
N SER A 914 -12.17 -21.52 -59.95
CA SER A 914 -12.96 -20.51 -60.66
C SER A 914 -12.07 -19.54 -61.44
N PRO A 915 -12.43 -19.17 -62.69
CA PRO A 915 -11.73 -18.11 -63.43
C PRO A 915 -11.72 -16.77 -62.69
N GLN A 916 -12.71 -16.51 -61.82
CA GLN A 916 -12.78 -15.30 -61.01
C GLN A 916 -11.68 -15.21 -59.95
N SER A 917 -10.96 -16.32 -59.68
CA SER A 917 -9.82 -16.30 -58.75
C SER A 917 -8.67 -15.41 -59.24
N GLY A 918 -8.54 -15.20 -60.56
CA GLY A 918 -7.45 -14.41 -61.13
C GLY A 918 -6.06 -15.02 -60.93
N VAL A 919 -5.97 -16.30 -60.55
CA VAL A 919 -4.71 -16.99 -60.33
C VAL A 919 -4.21 -17.64 -61.62
N GLU A 920 -2.95 -17.39 -61.95
CA GLU A 920 -2.29 -18.04 -63.07
C GLU A 920 -1.99 -19.51 -62.72
N ILE A 921 -2.62 -20.42 -63.47
CA ILE A 921 -2.36 -21.86 -63.34
C ILE A 921 -1.09 -22.20 -64.13
N PRO A 922 -0.03 -22.75 -63.51
CA PRO A 922 1.19 -23.13 -64.22
C PRO A 922 0.90 -24.07 -65.40
N ALA A 923 1.54 -23.86 -66.55
CA ALA A 923 1.37 -24.73 -67.72
C ALA A 923 2.10 -26.08 -67.56
N SER A 924 3.18 -26.11 -66.77
CA SER A 924 3.90 -27.34 -66.46
C SER A 924 3.09 -28.20 -65.49
N ARG A 925 3.10 -29.51 -65.72
CA ARG A 925 2.54 -30.52 -64.81
C ARG A 925 3.62 -31.29 -64.06
N GLN A 926 4.88 -30.85 -64.14
CA GLN A 926 5.95 -31.42 -63.35
C GLN A 926 5.72 -31.15 -61.87
N ILE A 927 6.02 -32.15 -61.03
CA ILE A 927 5.92 -32.06 -59.58
C ILE A 927 7.31 -32.19 -58.96
N TRP A 928 7.45 -31.78 -57.70
CA TRP A 928 8.72 -31.80 -56.98
C TRP A 928 8.68 -32.78 -55.80
N ARG A 929 9.79 -33.51 -55.60
CA ARG A 929 9.97 -34.53 -54.56
C ARG A 929 11.20 -34.23 -53.68
N GLU A 930 11.22 -34.80 -52.48
CA GLU A 930 12.33 -34.69 -51.54
C GLU A 930 13.56 -35.52 -51.95
N GLY A 931 14.77 -34.96 -51.80
CA GLY A 931 16.02 -35.66 -52.13
C GLY A 931 16.96 -35.99 -50.96
N GLY A 932 16.94 -35.19 -49.89
CA GLY A 932 17.82 -35.36 -48.71
C GLY A 932 19.28 -34.93 -48.93
N CYS A 933 19.80 -34.01 -48.10
CA CYS A 933 21.20 -33.58 -48.12
C CYS A 933 21.69 -33.17 -46.72
N PRO A 934 23.00 -32.97 -46.50
CA PRO A 934 23.54 -32.53 -45.21
C PRO A 934 22.94 -31.21 -44.70
N ASN A 935 22.55 -30.30 -45.61
CA ASN A 935 21.95 -29.02 -45.23
C ASN A 935 20.55 -29.14 -44.59
N CYS A 936 19.81 -30.19 -44.95
CA CYS A 936 18.49 -30.47 -44.39
C CYS A 936 18.52 -31.69 -43.44
N ASN A 937 19.71 -32.09 -42.98
CA ASN A 937 19.92 -33.29 -42.15
C ASN A 937 19.29 -34.56 -42.76
N GLY A 938 19.31 -34.70 -44.09
CA GLY A 938 18.76 -35.86 -44.80
C GLY A 938 17.23 -35.91 -44.95
N THR A 939 16.49 -34.94 -44.42
CA THR A 939 15.00 -34.95 -44.45
C THR A 939 14.40 -34.56 -45.80
N GLY A 940 15.13 -33.78 -46.60
CA GLY A 940 14.68 -33.20 -47.86
C GLY A 940 13.76 -31.97 -47.75
N TYR A 941 13.49 -31.50 -46.54
CA TYR A 941 12.68 -30.31 -46.26
C TYR A 941 13.45 -29.30 -45.40
N THR A 942 13.21 -28.00 -45.58
CA THR A 942 13.82 -26.92 -44.79
C THR A 942 12.75 -25.90 -44.44
N GLY A 943 12.14 -26.07 -43.26
CA GLY A 943 11.09 -25.18 -42.77
C GLY A 943 9.66 -25.61 -43.13
N ARG A 944 8.72 -24.69 -42.93
CA ARG A 944 7.28 -24.88 -43.15
C ARG A 944 6.68 -23.60 -43.74
N MET A 945 5.62 -23.74 -44.50
CA MET A 945 4.83 -22.66 -45.09
C MET A 945 3.33 -22.92 -44.94
N THR A 946 2.52 -21.88 -45.09
CA THR A 946 1.06 -22.00 -45.01
C THR A 946 0.44 -22.33 -46.37
N ILE A 947 -0.63 -23.10 -46.33
CA ILE A 947 -1.65 -23.16 -47.40
C ILE A 947 -2.95 -22.62 -46.80
N ILE A 948 -3.63 -21.74 -47.52
CA ILE A 948 -4.71 -20.92 -46.97
C ILE A 948 -5.90 -20.88 -47.93
N GLU A 949 -7.10 -20.96 -47.37
CA GLU A 949 -8.33 -20.52 -48.01
C GLU A 949 -8.88 -19.29 -47.29
N ALA A 950 -9.36 -18.30 -48.05
CA ALA A 950 -9.85 -17.03 -47.54
C ALA A 950 -11.19 -16.69 -48.20
N MET A 951 -12.25 -16.71 -47.40
CA MET A 951 -13.65 -16.51 -47.80
C MET A 951 -14.15 -15.14 -47.34
N PRO A 952 -14.22 -14.14 -48.23
CA PRO A 952 -14.89 -12.87 -47.93
C PRO A 952 -16.37 -13.10 -47.66
N ILE A 953 -16.92 -12.38 -46.69
CA ILE A 953 -18.35 -12.40 -46.40
C ILE A 953 -19.00 -11.26 -47.19
N ASP A 954 -19.34 -11.54 -48.45
CA ASP A 954 -20.08 -10.62 -49.32
C ASP A 954 -21.61 -10.81 -49.19
N ASN A 955 -22.41 -9.97 -49.84
CA ASN A 955 -23.87 -9.98 -49.72
C ASN A 955 -24.50 -11.36 -50.03
N ASP A 956 -23.97 -12.09 -51.00
CA ASP A 956 -24.51 -13.40 -51.37
C ASP A 956 -24.19 -14.43 -50.27
N ILE A 957 -22.97 -14.40 -49.74
CA ILE A 957 -22.57 -15.23 -48.60
C ILE A 957 -23.37 -14.86 -47.35
N GLN A 958 -23.64 -13.57 -47.10
CA GLN A 958 -24.48 -13.10 -46.00
C GLN A 958 -25.90 -13.65 -46.08
N GLU A 959 -26.52 -13.62 -47.26
CA GLU A 959 -27.86 -14.19 -47.47
C GLU A 959 -27.89 -15.69 -47.20
N LEU A 960 -26.86 -16.42 -47.65
CA LEU A 960 -26.73 -17.86 -47.39
C LEU A 960 -26.56 -18.16 -45.89
N ILE A 961 -25.79 -17.35 -45.16
CA ILE A 961 -25.61 -17.51 -43.72
C ILE A 961 -26.92 -17.20 -42.98
N GLY A 962 -27.59 -16.09 -43.30
CA GLY A 962 -28.84 -15.66 -42.63
C GLY A 962 -29.96 -16.68 -42.76
N ARG A 963 -30.08 -17.36 -43.92
CA ARG A 963 -31.08 -18.42 -44.11
C ARG A 963 -30.66 -19.80 -43.58
N GLY A 964 -29.45 -19.94 -43.05
CA GLY A 964 -28.91 -21.19 -42.52
C GLY A 964 -28.56 -22.24 -43.58
N ALA A 965 -27.95 -21.83 -44.70
CA ALA A 965 -27.51 -22.74 -45.77
C ALA A 965 -26.48 -23.79 -45.28
N LEU A 966 -26.37 -24.90 -46.01
CA LEU A 966 -25.41 -25.95 -45.70
C LEU A 966 -23.98 -25.51 -46.06
N VAL A 967 -22.98 -26.03 -45.32
CA VAL A 967 -21.56 -25.66 -45.49
C VAL A 967 -21.07 -25.78 -46.93
N HIS A 968 -21.49 -26.83 -47.65
CA HIS A 968 -21.08 -27.04 -49.04
C HIS A 968 -21.70 -26.04 -50.01
N GLU A 969 -22.89 -25.48 -49.71
CA GLU A 969 -23.51 -24.44 -50.53
C GLU A 969 -22.75 -23.12 -50.40
N ILE A 970 -22.36 -22.78 -49.17
CA ILE A 970 -21.55 -21.60 -48.86
C ILE A 970 -20.17 -21.73 -49.53
N GLU A 971 -19.52 -22.88 -49.39
CA GLU A 971 -18.21 -23.14 -50.01
C GLU A 971 -18.27 -23.07 -51.54
N ALA A 972 -19.28 -23.69 -52.16
CA ALA A 972 -19.45 -23.65 -53.61
C ALA A 972 -19.63 -22.21 -54.12
N LYS A 973 -20.44 -21.41 -53.44
CA LYS A 973 -20.65 -19.99 -53.78
C LYS A 973 -19.39 -19.15 -53.57
N ALA A 974 -18.64 -19.39 -52.49
CA ALA A 974 -17.36 -18.72 -52.26
C ALA A 974 -16.31 -19.07 -53.33
N VAL A 975 -16.24 -20.33 -53.76
CA VAL A 975 -15.36 -20.76 -54.86
C VAL A 975 -15.80 -20.13 -56.18
N GLU A 976 -17.11 -20.04 -56.45
CA GLU A 976 -17.65 -19.32 -57.62
C GLU A 976 -17.12 -17.87 -57.64
N HIS A 977 -17.15 -17.19 -56.50
CA HIS A 977 -16.62 -15.83 -56.26
C HIS A 977 -15.09 -15.79 -56.17
N GLY A 978 -14.41 -16.85 -56.59
CA GLY A 978 -12.97 -16.93 -56.76
C GLY A 978 -12.19 -17.41 -55.55
N MET A 979 -12.80 -17.83 -54.43
CA MET A 979 -12.05 -18.47 -53.33
C MET A 979 -11.29 -19.71 -53.81
N LEU A 980 -10.04 -19.82 -53.41
CA LEU A 980 -9.29 -21.07 -53.51
C LEU A 980 -9.46 -21.88 -52.22
N THR A 981 -9.76 -23.17 -52.37
CA THR A 981 -9.71 -24.11 -51.24
C THR A 981 -8.27 -24.44 -50.86
N MET A 982 -8.03 -24.90 -49.63
CA MET A 982 -6.68 -25.34 -49.22
C MET A 982 -6.08 -26.41 -50.13
N ALA A 983 -6.92 -27.30 -50.68
CA ALA A 983 -6.52 -28.30 -51.65
C ALA A 983 -6.01 -27.65 -52.95
N GLN A 984 -6.74 -26.68 -53.49
CA GLN A 984 -6.35 -25.95 -54.70
C GLN A 984 -5.05 -25.17 -54.50
N ASP A 985 -4.92 -24.43 -53.39
CA ASP A 985 -3.70 -23.67 -53.09
C ASP A 985 -2.48 -24.59 -52.85
N GLY A 986 -2.68 -25.73 -52.18
CA GLY A 986 -1.67 -26.75 -51.99
C GLY A 986 -1.18 -27.34 -53.31
N ILE A 987 -2.09 -27.70 -54.22
CA ILE A 987 -1.73 -28.22 -55.55
C ILE A 987 -0.93 -27.18 -56.36
N LEU A 988 -1.32 -25.91 -56.32
CA LEU A 988 -0.54 -24.85 -56.97
C LEU A 988 0.88 -24.75 -56.38
N CYS A 989 1.04 -24.87 -55.06
CA CYS A 989 2.35 -24.88 -54.40
C CYS A 989 3.22 -26.10 -54.79
N VAL A 990 2.61 -27.23 -55.10
CA VAL A 990 3.31 -28.43 -55.62
C VAL A 990 3.86 -28.15 -57.02
N LEU A 991 3.05 -27.56 -57.91
CA LEU A 991 3.47 -27.20 -59.27
C LEU A 991 4.55 -26.09 -59.27
N GLU A 992 4.52 -25.20 -58.29
CA GLU A 992 5.53 -24.16 -58.07
C GLU A 992 6.83 -24.69 -57.44
N GLY A 993 6.88 -25.97 -57.06
CA GLY A 993 8.06 -26.60 -56.45
C GLY A 993 8.40 -26.11 -55.04
N LYS A 994 7.39 -25.62 -54.31
CA LYS A 994 7.52 -25.17 -52.91
C LYS A 994 7.33 -26.30 -51.92
N THR A 995 6.43 -27.25 -52.22
CA THR A 995 6.16 -28.43 -51.40
C THR A 995 5.92 -29.67 -52.27
N SER A 996 5.76 -30.84 -51.65
CA SER A 996 5.49 -32.11 -52.34
C SER A 996 4.00 -32.49 -52.28
N LEU A 997 3.54 -33.29 -53.24
CA LEU A 997 2.14 -33.75 -53.28
C LEU A 997 1.78 -34.60 -52.06
N GLU A 998 2.71 -35.43 -51.60
CA GLU A 998 2.53 -36.26 -50.39
C GLU A 998 2.33 -35.39 -49.14
N GLU A 999 3.02 -34.25 -49.06
CA GLU A 999 2.85 -33.32 -47.97
C GLU A 999 1.48 -32.63 -48.00
N VAL A 1000 0.96 -32.30 -49.18
CA VAL A 1000 -0.39 -31.73 -49.33
C VAL A 1000 -1.47 -32.76 -48.98
N LYS A 1001 -1.34 -34.02 -49.43
CA LYS A 1001 -2.24 -35.13 -49.04
C LYS A 1001 -2.26 -35.38 -47.54
N ARG A 1002 -1.12 -35.24 -46.87
CA ARG A 1002 -1.02 -35.38 -45.40
C ARG A 1002 -1.92 -34.39 -44.66
N VAL A 1003 -2.16 -33.22 -45.25
CA VAL A 1003 -2.87 -32.12 -44.59
C VAL A 1003 -4.19 -31.75 -45.25
N THR A 1004 -4.57 -32.26 -46.41
CA THR A 1004 -5.85 -31.94 -47.07
C THR A 1004 -6.59 -33.20 -47.48
N GLU A 1005 -7.90 -33.09 -47.69
CA GLU A 1005 -8.75 -34.18 -48.20
C GLU A 1005 -8.74 -34.14 -49.74
N ILE A 1006 -7.74 -34.76 -50.38
CA ILE A 1006 -7.58 -34.83 -51.85
C ILE A 1006 -7.39 -36.24 -52.39
#